data_AF-A0A151J219-F1
#
_entry.id   AF-A0A151J219-F1
#
_cell.length_a   1.000
_cell.length_b   1.000
_cell.length_c   1.000
_cell.angle_alpha   90.00
_cell.angle_beta   90.00
_cell.angle_gamma   90.00
#
_symmetry.space_group_name_H-M   'P 1'
#
loop_
_entity.id
_entity.type
_entity.pdbx_description
1 polymer ?
#
loop_
_entity_poly.entity_id
_entity_poly.type
_entity_poly.pdbx_seq_one_letter_code
_entity_poly.pdbx_strand_id
1 'polypeptide(L)'
;MLKREVINVQSTDNACFAWSVVATLYPAQKYVERESYPHYSSVLNLQDIQFPMTLSQIKKFEALNDISINVYAIEKGIVPIRLTDRKRSKHVNLLYVEDDSVGHFALIKDLSRLVSSQIKRYGHRKYFCDRKERVPFVVYADLECALEKIDKDPTSATYTYQHHNVFSVGYYVHYSYDSSLSGYRFRRDKDYFTRDDWEKFNSASHCHVCEKPFAKDDTRVRDHCHLTGRYRGLAHSNCNLNYKDSRCIPVVFHNLSSYDAHFIIKEIATAYEGHVDLLPITKEYISFTKQVDSTKIDQKNCMQLRFIVFIYIFVSSLDKLASFLNNDILRREFSNLSEENFNLLTRKGVFLYEYIDCSEKLNELRLLSRESFYSSLTDSTVSESDCAHAVNVWRRFSMQTLGEYSNLYQKTDVLLLADVFENFRDSCIASYGLDPAYYYTLSGFTWDAMLKPTGVKFELLTDIDMVMFVEHGIRGGLSQCSNRYARANNKYMSSYDPSKPSSYLIYYDVSNLYGWAMCQSLPYADFQWVDDVHNFDFTTIVLDSPTGYILEVDLEFPQHLHDAHTDLPFCPTREKPPGKRDDKLLATLCDNIELNTKFRTLAKNDFEKNLYKLMNNTVFGKTMENVRDRVDVKLLTKWEGRYGAEAMIAKPNFHSRSILSENLVAIELRKFEVKFDKPIYVGMCILGISKTCLYEFHHEYMAPLFREKCKIMYTDTDSLIYHVECDDIYDVMKRDINRFDTSDYAVDNAYSIQLANKKGLNRKCNCTRKYALRVQGKKDAKKAKGVKSSVVAKSITFEDYTCCLNNAIEMTRRQSCIGSKLHEVYTISETKIAISPHNDKRYIVSGSTDTLPWGHYRCK
;
A
#
# COMPACT_ATOMS: atom_id res chain seq x y z
N MET A 1 33.25 -27.03 -13.96
CA MET A 1 33.22 -26.84 -12.48
C MET A 1 32.10 -27.65 -11.79
N LEU A 2 31.45 -28.62 -12.45
CA LEU A 2 30.24 -29.30 -11.95
C LEU A 2 30.48 -30.68 -11.27
N LYS A 3 31.65 -31.30 -11.51
CA LYS A 3 31.94 -32.73 -11.25
C LYS A 3 32.00 -33.19 -9.77
N ARG A 4 31.65 -32.36 -8.79
CA ARG A 4 31.51 -32.77 -7.37
C ARG A 4 30.17 -32.35 -6.75
N GLU A 5 29.40 -31.54 -7.48
CA GLU A 5 28.21 -30.82 -7.04
C GLU A 5 26.94 -31.45 -7.61
N VAL A 6 27.07 -32.02 -8.80
CA VAL A 6 26.03 -32.77 -9.53
C VAL A 6 26.46 -34.23 -9.64
N ILE A 7 25.54 -35.16 -9.42
CA ILE A 7 25.72 -36.60 -9.69
C ILE A 7 24.91 -36.94 -10.94
N ASN A 8 25.59 -37.41 -11.98
CA ASN A 8 24.93 -38.08 -13.10
C ASN A 8 25.06 -39.60 -12.90
N VAL A 9 23.94 -40.30 -12.74
CA VAL A 9 23.95 -41.78 -12.67
C VAL A 9 23.98 -42.29 -14.11
N GLN A 10 25.03 -43.04 -14.45
CA GLN A 10 25.15 -43.66 -15.77
C GLN A 10 24.25 -44.89 -15.82
N SER A 11 23.14 -44.79 -16.55
CA SER A 11 22.25 -45.89 -16.91
C SER A 11 22.19 -46.05 -18.43
N THR A 12 21.77 -47.22 -18.90
CA THR A 12 21.52 -47.49 -20.34
C THR A 12 20.05 -47.34 -20.71
N ASP A 13 19.28 -46.60 -19.90
CA ASP A 13 17.84 -46.41 -20.05
C ASP A 13 17.46 -44.91 -20.12
N ASN A 14 16.20 -44.63 -20.48
CA ASN A 14 15.66 -43.28 -20.49
C ASN A 14 15.10 -42.84 -19.11
N ALA A 15 15.53 -43.49 -18.02
CA ALA A 15 15.00 -43.30 -16.66
C ALA A 15 15.88 -42.45 -15.74
N CYS A 16 16.78 -41.63 -16.30
CA CYS A 16 17.73 -40.77 -15.58
C CYS A 16 17.11 -39.90 -14.46
N PHE A 17 15.85 -39.45 -14.62
CA PHE A 17 15.08 -38.81 -13.55
C PHE A 17 14.87 -39.74 -12.35
N ALA A 18 14.42 -40.97 -12.59
CA ALA A 18 14.12 -41.93 -11.54
C ALA A 18 15.41 -42.35 -10.83
N TRP A 19 16.49 -42.63 -11.57
CA TRP A 19 17.81 -42.89 -11.02
C TRP A 19 18.34 -41.71 -10.17
N SER A 20 18.15 -40.47 -10.60
CA SER A 20 18.54 -39.27 -9.82
C SER A 20 17.73 -39.12 -8.52
N VAL A 21 16.43 -39.46 -8.53
CA VAL A 21 15.61 -39.50 -7.31
C VAL A 21 16.07 -40.61 -6.36
N VAL A 22 16.29 -41.83 -6.87
CA VAL A 22 16.81 -42.96 -6.08
C VAL A 22 18.17 -42.64 -5.46
N ALA A 23 19.08 -42.03 -6.21
CA ALA A 23 20.40 -41.61 -5.73
C ALA A 23 20.34 -40.56 -4.60
N THR A 24 19.20 -39.88 -4.44
CA THR A 24 18.93 -38.98 -3.30
C THR A 24 18.42 -39.75 -2.08
N LEU A 25 17.57 -40.76 -2.29
CA LEU A 25 16.98 -41.58 -1.23
C LEU A 25 17.96 -42.59 -0.63
N TYR A 26 18.87 -43.12 -1.46
CA TYR A 26 19.83 -44.18 -1.10
C TYR A 26 21.28 -43.74 -1.41
N PRO A 27 21.81 -42.67 -0.76
CA PRO A 27 23.06 -42.03 -1.17
C PRO A 27 24.30 -42.92 -0.97
N ALA A 28 24.90 -43.39 -2.07
CA ALA A 28 26.14 -44.17 -2.07
C ALA A 28 27.36 -43.35 -1.60
N GLN A 29 28.30 -44.01 -0.91
CA GLN A 29 29.52 -43.37 -0.39
C GLN A 29 30.69 -43.37 -1.38
N LYS A 30 30.72 -44.31 -2.34
CA LYS A 30 31.73 -44.45 -3.39
C LYS A 30 31.04 -44.79 -4.72
N TYR A 31 31.65 -44.43 -5.84
CA TYR A 31 31.17 -44.73 -7.20
C TYR A 31 29.71 -44.28 -7.49
N VAL A 32 29.34 -43.09 -7.01
CA VAL A 32 27.98 -42.49 -7.14
C VAL A 32 27.45 -42.31 -8.56
N GLU A 33 28.30 -42.48 -9.58
CA GLU A 33 27.93 -42.40 -10.99
C GLU A 33 27.51 -43.77 -11.58
N ARG A 34 27.58 -44.87 -10.79
CA ARG A 34 27.20 -46.24 -11.21
C ARG A 34 25.87 -46.67 -10.59
N GLU A 35 25.21 -47.65 -11.22
CA GLU A 35 23.97 -48.32 -10.76
C GLU A 35 24.17 -49.21 -9.51
N SER A 36 24.83 -48.69 -8.46
CA SER A 36 24.96 -49.34 -7.14
C SER A 36 23.73 -49.13 -6.24
N TYR A 37 22.60 -48.77 -6.84
CA TYR A 37 21.38 -48.32 -6.19
C TYR A 37 20.27 -49.36 -6.32
N PRO A 38 19.28 -49.41 -5.40
CA PRO A 38 18.07 -50.21 -5.60
C PRO A 38 17.38 -49.82 -6.91
N HIS A 39 16.98 -50.81 -7.73
CA HIS A 39 16.35 -50.52 -9.01
C HIS A 39 15.09 -49.67 -8.84
N TYR A 40 14.93 -48.60 -9.61
CA TYR A 40 13.94 -47.56 -9.31
C TYR A 40 12.51 -48.07 -9.22
N SER A 41 12.13 -49.08 -10.02
CA SER A 41 10.80 -49.69 -9.99
C SER A 41 10.47 -50.46 -8.71
N SER A 42 11.46 -50.83 -7.88
CA SER A 42 11.23 -51.49 -6.59
C SER A 42 11.14 -50.53 -5.40
N VAL A 43 11.37 -49.22 -5.63
CA VAL A 43 11.39 -48.19 -4.55
C VAL A 43 10.59 -46.92 -4.88
N LEU A 44 10.16 -46.73 -6.13
CA LEU A 44 9.30 -45.63 -6.57
C LEU A 44 8.01 -46.17 -7.20
N ASN A 45 6.86 -45.57 -6.85
CA ASN A 45 5.62 -45.77 -7.56
C ASN A 45 5.63 -44.97 -8.86
N LEU A 46 5.65 -45.68 -9.99
CA LEU A 46 5.71 -45.11 -11.34
C LEU A 46 4.46 -45.45 -12.17
N GLN A 47 3.33 -45.72 -11.52
CA GLN A 47 2.08 -46.01 -12.21
C GLN A 47 1.68 -44.87 -13.16
N ASP A 48 1.43 -45.24 -14.41
CA ASP A 48 1.01 -44.34 -15.49
C ASP A 48 1.95 -43.13 -15.71
N ILE A 49 3.25 -43.34 -15.52
CA ILE A 49 4.34 -42.41 -15.84
C ILE A 49 5.13 -42.96 -17.02
N GLN A 50 5.38 -42.13 -18.04
CA GLN A 50 6.15 -42.50 -19.22
C GLN A 50 7.54 -41.85 -19.22
N PHE A 51 8.52 -42.61 -19.73
CA PHE A 51 9.91 -42.19 -19.90
C PHE A 51 10.21 -41.97 -21.39
N PRO A 52 11.03 -40.97 -21.77
CA PRO A 52 11.73 -40.01 -20.90
C PRO A 52 10.79 -39.08 -20.11
N MET A 53 11.18 -38.75 -18.89
CA MET A 53 10.36 -37.96 -17.97
C MET A 53 10.20 -36.52 -18.49
N THR A 54 8.99 -35.96 -18.39
CA THR A 54 8.71 -34.57 -18.77
C THR A 54 8.32 -33.72 -17.57
N LEU A 55 8.62 -32.41 -17.62
CA LEU A 55 8.40 -31.47 -16.51
C LEU A 55 6.94 -31.40 -16.03
N SER A 56 5.97 -31.70 -16.89
CA SER A 56 4.54 -31.79 -16.55
C SER A 56 4.21 -33.01 -15.70
N GLN A 57 4.74 -34.20 -16.04
CA GLN A 57 4.50 -35.46 -15.34
C GLN A 57 4.98 -35.44 -13.88
N ILE A 58 5.97 -34.62 -13.53
CA ILE A 58 6.54 -34.58 -12.18
C ILE A 58 5.47 -34.24 -11.10
N LYS A 59 4.39 -33.48 -11.39
CA LYS A 59 3.32 -33.27 -10.37
C LYS A 59 2.57 -34.58 -10.04
N LYS A 60 2.42 -35.48 -11.02
CA LYS A 60 1.85 -36.82 -10.82
C LYS A 60 2.80 -37.72 -10.04
N PHE A 61 4.10 -37.69 -10.36
CA PHE A 61 5.14 -38.39 -9.59
C PHE A 61 5.13 -37.99 -8.11
N GLU A 62 5.10 -36.68 -7.83
CA GLU A 62 5.05 -36.15 -6.46
C GLU A 62 3.78 -36.61 -5.72
N ALA A 63 2.62 -36.69 -6.38
CA ALA A 63 1.41 -37.23 -5.76
C ALA A 63 1.55 -38.71 -5.37
N LEU A 64 2.19 -39.53 -6.21
CA LEU A 64 2.31 -40.99 -6.02
C LEU A 64 3.34 -41.46 -4.98
N ASN A 65 4.33 -40.63 -4.62
CA ASN A 65 5.55 -41.08 -3.91
C ASN A 65 5.82 -40.44 -2.53
N ASP A 66 5.05 -39.43 -2.14
CA ASP A 66 5.38 -38.52 -1.01
C ASP A 66 6.81 -37.96 -1.04
N ILE A 67 7.30 -37.67 -2.24
CA ILE A 67 8.56 -36.96 -2.51
C ILE A 67 8.20 -35.58 -3.06
N SER A 68 9.07 -34.60 -2.84
CA SER A 68 8.94 -33.24 -3.41
C SER A 68 10.16 -32.88 -4.24
N ILE A 69 9.97 -32.28 -5.41
CA ILE A 69 11.02 -32.11 -6.44
C ILE A 69 11.09 -30.69 -6.98
N ASN A 70 12.26 -30.06 -6.85
CA ASN A 70 12.65 -28.90 -7.64
C ASN A 70 13.51 -29.34 -8.83
N VAL A 71 13.42 -28.61 -9.93
CA VAL A 71 14.27 -28.78 -11.12
C VAL A 71 14.85 -27.43 -11.51
N TYR A 72 16.16 -27.40 -11.75
CA TYR A 72 16.92 -26.24 -12.19
C TYR A 72 17.53 -26.55 -13.57
N ALA A 73 17.78 -25.55 -14.41
CA ALA A 73 18.48 -25.70 -15.70
C ALA A 73 19.79 -24.91 -15.72
N ILE A 74 20.64 -25.20 -16.71
CA ILE A 74 21.79 -24.35 -17.06
C ILE A 74 21.40 -23.44 -18.22
N GLU A 75 21.31 -22.14 -17.95
CA GLU A 75 21.24 -21.08 -18.96
C GLU A 75 22.50 -20.21 -18.85
N LYS A 76 22.36 -18.89 -18.69
CA LYS A 76 23.44 -17.95 -18.30
C LYS A 76 23.87 -18.09 -16.81
N GLY A 77 23.55 -19.22 -16.19
CA GLY A 77 23.61 -19.50 -14.75
C GLY A 77 22.75 -20.72 -14.41
N ILE A 78 22.63 -21.08 -13.13
CA ILE A 78 21.74 -22.17 -12.70
C ILE A 78 20.46 -21.58 -12.12
N VAL A 79 19.34 -21.81 -12.81
CA VAL A 79 18.04 -21.16 -12.58
C VAL A 79 16.95 -22.20 -12.32
N PRO A 80 15.98 -21.96 -11.42
CA PRO A 80 14.89 -22.89 -11.17
C PRO A 80 13.87 -22.84 -12.31
N ILE A 81 13.72 -23.93 -13.07
CA ILE A 81 12.70 -24.09 -14.11
C ILE A 81 11.40 -24.71 -13.58
N ARG A 82 11.47 -25.38 -12.43
CA ARG A 82 10.31 -25.91 -11.69
C ARG A 82 10.64 -25.92 -10.21
N LEU A 83 9.73 -25.41 -9.37
CA LEU A 83 9.75 -25.65 -7.93
C LEU A 83 8.54 -26.49 -7.53
N THR A 84 8.70 -27.35 -6.53
CA THR A 84 7.57 -28.07 -5.92
C THR A 84 6.64 -27.09 -5.22
N ASP A 85 5.31 -27.30 -5.24
CA ASP A 85 4.40 -26.42 -4.50
C ASP A 85 4.62 -26.56 -2.98
N ARG A 86 4.74 -27.81 -2.49
CA ARG A 86 4.90 -28.17 -1.07
C ARG A 86 6.16 -29.00 -0.84
N LYS A 87 7.16 -28.42 -0.18
CA LYS A 87 8.36 -29.14 0.27
C LYS A 87 7.98 -30.18 1.34
N ARG A 88 8.42 -31.42 1.15
CA ARG A 88 8.18 -32.59 2.01
C ARG A 88 9.46 -32.99 2.76
N SER A 89 9.34 -33.92 3.70
CA SER A 89 10.46 -34.55 4.41
C SER A 89 11.47 -35.19 3.44
N LYS A 90 10.98 -35.87 2.40
CA LYS A 90 11.77 -36.31 1.25
C LYS A 90 11.76 -35.22 0.18
N HIS A 91 12.92 -34.64 -0.11
CA HIS A 91 13.07 -33.56 -1.08
C HIS A 91 14.28 -33.77 -1.99
N VAL A 92 14.11 -33.50 -3.28
CA VAL A 92 15.12 -33.68 -4.32
C VAL A 92 15.29 -32.37 -5.10
N ASN A 93 16.53 -31.97 -5.33
CA ASN A 93 16.89 -30.93 -6.29
C ASN A 93 17.52 -31.63 -7.52
N LEU A 94 16.92 -31.45 -8.69
CA LEU A 94 17.43 -31.99 -9.95
C LEU A 94 17.99 -30.88 -10.85
N LEU A 95 19.01 -31.20 -11.62
CA LEU A 95 19.50 -30.40 -12.74
C LEU A 95 18.99 -31.03 -14.03
N TYR A 96 18.23 -30.27 -14.80
CA TYR A 96 17.84 -30.58 -16.16
C TYR A 96 18.87 -30.00 -17.11
N VAL A 97 19.26 -30.79 -18.11
CA VAL A 97 20.23 -30.42 -19.14
C VAL A 97 19.59 -30.78 -20.48
N GLU A 98 19.43 -29.80 -21.35
CA GLU A 98 19.00 -30.06 -22.72
C GLU A 98 20.20 -30.55 -23.54
N ASP A 99 19.96 -31.61 -24.30
CA ASP A 99 20.89 -32.26 -25.23
C ASP A 99 20.12 -32.47 -26.55
N ASP A 100 20.81 -32.64 -27.67
CA ASP A 100 20.31 -32.41 -29.06
C ASP A 100 19.17 -33.35 -29.54
N SER A 101 18.56 -34.14 -28.64
CA SER A 101 17.38 -34.98 -28.95
C SER A 101 16.45 -35.27 -27.76
N VAL A 102 16.95 -35.35 -26.52
CA VAL A 102 16.16 -35.66 -25.32
C VAL A 102 16.75 -34.93 -24.10
N GLY A 103 15.89 -34.26 -23.31
CA GLY A 103 16.31 -33.59 -22.08
C GLY A 103 16.65 -34.56 -20.95
N HIS A 104 17.82 -34.37 -20.33
CA HIS A 104 18.41 -35.26 -19.33
C HIS A 104 18.30 -34.71 -17.90
N PHE A 105 18.17 -35.59 -16.90
CA PHE A 105 18.10 -35.24 -15.48
C PHE A 105 19.29 -35.80 -14.69
N ALA A 106 19.90 -34.97 -13.86
CA ALA A 106 20.95 -35.31 -12.92
C ALA A 106 20.64 -34.79 -11.50
N LEU A 107 21.24 -35.37 -10.46
CA LEU A 107 21.01 -35.01 -9.05
C LEU A 107 21.90 -33.84 -8.61
N ILE A 108 21.31 -32.75 -8.11
CA ILE A 108 22.04 -31.67 -7.41
C ILE A 108 22.28 -32.10 -5.95
N LYS A 109 23.52 -32.48 -5.64
CA LYS A 109 23.94 -32.90 -4.30
C LYS A 109 24.08 -31.74 -3.31
N ASP A 110 24.46 -30.56 -3.79
CA ASP A 110 24.72 -29.37 -2.98
C ASP A 110 24.41 -28.09 -3.78
N LEU A 111 23.13 -27.72 -3.81
CA LEU A 111 22.64 -26.54 -4.54
C LEU A 111 23.35 -25.25 -4.08
N SER A 112 23.63 -25.14 -2.78
CA SER A 112 24.28 -23.96 -2.21
C SER A 112 25.70 -23.77 -2.73
N ARG A 113 26.48 -24.86 -2.82
CA ARG A 113 27.84 -24.83 -3.40
C ARG A 113 27.81 -24.68 -4.92
N LEU A 114 26.86 -25.31 -5.58
CA LEU A 114 26.63 -25.22 -7.02
C LEU A 114 26.39 -23.77 -7.47
N VAL A 115 25.42 -23.09 -6.85
CA VAL A 115 25.07 -21.69 -7.16
C VAL A 115 26.12 -20.70 -6.64
N SER A 116 26.77 -20.97 -5.49
CA SER A 116 27.87 -20.13 -4.96
C SER A 116 28.95 -19.82 -6.00
N SER A 117 29.27 -20.80 -6.86
CA SER A 117 30.34 -20.71 -7.86
C SER A 117 30.13 -19.57 -8.88
N GLN A 118 28.87 -19.13 -9.08
CA GLN A 118 28.47 -18.20 -10.13
C GLN A 118 28.55 -16.72 -9.71
N ILE A 119 28.69 -16.42 -8.41
CA ILE A 119 28.31 -15.10 -7.85
C ILE A 119 29.51 -14.23 -7.42
N LYS A 120 30.73 -14.78 -7.23
CA LYS A 120 32.09 -14.15 -7.29
C LYS A 120 33.15 -14.99 -6.56
N ARG A 121 34.43 -14.77 -6.88
CA ARG A 121 35.61 -15.57 -6.45
C ARG A 121 35.98 -15.59 -4.95
N TYR A 122 35.28 -14.88 -4.06
CA TYR A 122 35.72 -14.76 -2.64
C TYR A 122 35.35 -15.98 -1.79
N GLY A 123 36.31 -16.46 -0.99
CA GLY A 123 36.35 -17.81 -0.40
C GLY A 123 35.39 -18.12 0.77
N HIS A 124 34.22 -17.49 0.84
CA HIS A 124 33.20 -17.82 1.85
C HIS A 124 32.09 -18.68 1.24
N ARG A 125 31.76 -19.82 1.86
CA ARG A 125 30.57 -20.62 1.49
C ARG A 125 29.31 -19.76 1.68
N LYS A 126 28.50 -19.64 0.62
CA LYS A 126 27.16 -19.06 0.69
C LYS A 126 26.14 -20.18 0.71
N TYR A 127 25.09 -19.99 1.51
CA TYR A 127 23.95 -20.89 1.55
C TYR A 127 22.74 -20.17 0.94
N PHE A 128 22.04 -20.85 0.05
CA PHE A 128 20.87 -20.34 -0.67
C PHE A 128 19.63 -21.04 -0.12
N CYS A 129 18.60 -20.26 0.22
CA CYS A 129 17.31 -20.80 0.65
C CYS A 129 16.33 -20.75 -0.53
N ASP A 130 15.63 -21.86 -0.78
CA ASP A 130 14.72 -22.01 -1.91
C ASP A 130 13.44 -21.14 -1.79
N ARG A 131 13.18 -20.58 -0.60
CA ARG A 131 11.98 -19.78 -0.26
C ARG A 131 12.33 -18.70 0.77
N LYS A 132 11.58 -17.59 0.79
CA LYS A 132 11.37 -16.85 2.06
C LYS A 132 10.35 -17.67 2.87
N GLU A 133 10.64 -17.97 4.13
CA GLU A 133 9.70 -18.67 5.01
C GLU A 133 8.58 -17.72 5.49
N ARG A 134 7.56 -18.23 6.19
CA ARG A 134 6.53 -17.39 6.82
C ARG A 134 7.14 -16.74 8.07
N VAL A 135 6.92 -15.44 8.27
CA VAL A 135 7.38 -14.74 9.49
C VAL A 135 6.81 -15.46 10.72
N PRO A 136 7.64 -15.94 11.66
CA PRO A 136 7.16 -16.86 12.69
C PRO A 136 6.17 -16.22 13.68
N PHE A 137 6.47 -15.00 14.13
CA PHE A 137 5.68 -14.26 15.10
C PHE A 137 5.22 -12.93 14.51
N VAL A 138 3.94 -12.60 14.67
CA VAL A 138 3.39 -11.27 14.39
C VAL A 138 2.61 -10.82 15.62
N VAL A 139 2.78 -9.57 16.03
CA VAL A 139 1.95 -8.96 17.08
C VAL A 139 0.96 -8.03 16.41
N TYR A 140 -0.33 -8.17 16.72
CA TYR A 140 -1.37 -7.22 16.35
C TYR A 140 -1.72 -6.38 17.58
N ALA A 141 -1.89 -5.07 17.45
CA ALA A 141 -2.12 -4.20 18.61
C ALA A 141 -2.97 -2.97 18.27
N ASP A 142 -3.59 -2.40 19.31
CA ASP A 142 -4.47 -1.23 19.23
C ASP A 142 -4.49 -0.47 20.58
N LEU A 143 -4.76 0.84 20.55
CA LEU A 143 -4.81 1.72 21.73
C LEU A 143 -6.16 2.42 21.86
N GLU A 144 -6.67 2.51 23.09
CA GLU A 144 -7.89 3.27 23.40
C GLU A 144 -7.56 4.47 24.29
N CYS A 145 -8.20 5.62 23.98
CA CYS A 145 -7.90 6.91 24.60
C CYS A 145 -9.15 7.61 25.14
N ALA A 146 -8.98 8.33 26.25
CA ALA A 146 -9.96 9.26 26.79
C ALA A 146 -9.74 10.64 26.15
N LEU A 147 -10.82 11.29 25.75
CA LEU A 147 -10.82 12.57 25.04
C LEU A 147 -11.08 13.74 26.00
N GLU A 148 -10.09 13.99 26.88
CA GLU A 148 -10.06 15.06 27.87
C GLU A 148 -10.42 16.41 27.24
N LYS A 149 -11.36 17.13 27.83
CA LYS A 149 -11.84 18.41 27.29
C LYS A 149 -10.95 19.54 27.80
N ILE A 150 -10.40 20.32 26.88
CA ILE A 150 -9.54 21.48 27.19
C ILE A 150 -10.22 22.79 26.78
N ASP A 151 -9.82 23.90 27.41
CA ASP A 151 -10.36 25.22 27.13
C ASP A 151 -10.17 25.63 25.67
N LYS A 152 -11.21 26.27 25.12
CA LYS A 152 -11.28 26.67 23.72
C LYS A 152 -10.96 28.15 23.61
N ASP A 153 -10.10 28.51 22.67
CA ASP A 153 -10.14 29.85 22.06
C ASP A 153 -11.09 29.79 20.84
N PRO A 154 -12.35 30.25 20.95
CA PRO A 154 -13.28 30.26 19.83
C PRO A 154 -12.98 31.34 18.78
N THR A 155 -12.07 32.29 19.08
CA THR A 155 -11.74 33.42 18.21
C THR A 155 -10.73 33.02 17.12
N SER A 156 -9.86 32.04 17.41
CA SER A 156 -8.93 31.49 16.42
C SER A 156 -9.66 30.75 15.29
N ALA A 157 -9.13 30.90 14.07
CA ALA A 157 -9.56 30.12 12.90
C ALA A 157 -9.25 28.62 13.02
N THR A 158 -8.30 28.25 13.91
CA THR A 158 -7.91 26.87 14.23
C THR A 158 -7.54 26.75 15.72
N TYR A 159 -8.21 25.86 16.47
CA TYR A 159 -7.95 25.63 17.90
C TYR A 159 -8.05 24.13 18.28
N THR A 160 -7.24 23.71 19.25
CA THR A 160 -7.37 22.42 19.94
C THR A 160 -8.52 22.48 20.96
N TYR A 161 -9.28 21.40 21.14
CA TYR A 161 -10.38 21.36 22.13
C TYR A 161 -10.57 20.03 22.87
N GLN A 162 -9.85 18.98 22.45
CA GLN A 162 -9.67 17.77 23.24
C GLN A 162 -8.21 17.36 23.21
N HIS A 163 -7.72 16.81 24.31
CA HIS A 163 -6.45 16.11 24.43
C HIS A 163 -6.71 14.60 24.56
N HIS A 164 -5.83 13.76 24.01
CA HIS A 164 -6.03 12.31 23.93
C HIS A 164 -5.11 11.58 24.91
N ASN A 165 -5.67 11.02 25.98
CA ASN A 165 -4.92 10.26 27.00
C ASN A 165 -5.16 8.76 26.83
N VAL A 166 -4.13 7.96 26.54
CA VAL A 166 -4.26 6.48 26.42
C VAL A 166 -4.71 5.89 27.76
N PHE A 167 -5.78 5.08 27.78
CA PHE A 167 -6.22 4.36 28.99
C PHE A 167 -6.15 2.83 28.88
N SER A 168 -6.04 2.23 27.69
CA SER A 168 -5.76 0.80 27.57
C SER A 168 -5.07 0.41 26.26
N VAL A 169 -4.29 -0.67 26.35
CA VAL A 169 -3.61 -1.32 25.22
C VAL A 169 -4.06 -2.77 25.11
N GLY A 170 -4.48 -3.18 23.92
CA GLY A 170 -4.76 -4.57 23.57
C GLY A 170 -3.73 -5.09 22.57
N TYR A 171 -3.30 -6.35 22.71
CA TYR A 171 -2.45 -6.99 21.71
C TYR A 171 -2.69 -8.51 21.59
N TYR A 172 -2.60 -9.01 20.35
CA TYR A 172 -2.60 -10.42 20.01
C TYR A 172 -1.22 -10.84 19.54
N VAL A 173 -0.61 -11.82 20.20
CA VAL A 173 0.59 -12.47 19.66
C VAL A 173 0.12 -13.67 18.84
N HIS A 174 0.42 -13.67 17.54
CA HIS A 174 0.21 -14.81 16.67
C HIS A 174 1.54 -15.51 16.37
N TYR A 175 1.57 -16.84 16.48
CA TYR A 175 2.66 -17.70 16.06
C TYR A 175 2.19 -18.62 14.91
N SER A 176 2.76 -18.41 13.72
CA SER A 176 2.26 -19.02 12.47
C SER A 176 2.62 -20.50 12.25
N TYR A 177 3.25 -21.15 13.23
CA TYR A 177 3.58 -22.58 13.19
C TYR A 177 2.89 -23.41 14.28
N ASP A 178 2.34 -22.79 15.32
CA ASP A 178 1.57 -23.45 16.38
C ASP A 178 0.59 -22.44 17.02
N SER A 179 -0.70 -22.58 16.71
CA SER A 179 -1.74 -21.69 17.23
C SER A 179 -1.95 -21.78 18.74
N SER A 180 -1.47 -22.83 19.42
CA SER A 180 -1.56 -22.96 20.88
C SER A 180 -0.61 -22.04 21.63
N LEU A 181 0.41 -21.50 20.95
CA LEU A 181 1.33 -20.48 21.46
C LEU A 181 0.90 -19.05 21.07
N SER A 182 -0.24 -18.90 20.37
CA SER A 182 -0.87 -17.60 20.11
C SER A 182 -1.78 -17.20 21.28
N GLY A 183 -2.03 -15.91 21.49
CA GLY A 183 -2.96 -15.49 22.54
C GLY A 183 -3.13 -13.96 22.69
N TYR A 184 -4.32 -13.56 23.15
CA TYR A 184 -4.64 -12.17 23.45
C TYR A 184 -4.18 -11.74 24.86
N ARG A 185 -3.71 -10.51 24.97
CA ARG A 185 -3.40 -9.82 26.23
C ARG A 185 -3.89 -8.37 26.15
N PHE A 186 -4.18 -7.78 27.30
CA PHE A 186 -4.48 -6.35 27.41
C PHE A 186 -3.96 -5.81 28.75
N ARG A 187 -3.88 -4.48 28.87
CA ARG A 187 -3.62 -3.76 30.12
C ARG A 187 -4.42 -2.47 30.14
N ARG A 188 -4.92 -2.08 31.31
CA ARG A 188 -5.60 -0.79 31.51
C ARG A 188 -4.74 0.10 32.41
N ASP A 189 -4.87 1.41 32.26
CA ASP A 189 -4.03 2.39 32.96
C ASP A 189 -4.25 2.40 34.49
N LYS A 190 -5.39 1.87 34.96
CA LYS A 190 -5.64 1.58 36.40
C LYS A 190 -4.72 0.49 36.97
N ASP A 191 -3.93 -0.18 36.14
CA ASP A 191 -2.83 -1.07 36.54
C ASP A 191 -1.48 -0.32 36.68
N TYR A 192 -1.48 1.01 36.77
CA TYR A 192 -0.31 1.77 37.23
C TYR A 192 -0.22 1.77 38.76
N PHE A 193 1.01 1.65 39.24
CA PHE A 193 1.39 1.79 40.64
C PHE A 193 0.73 3.01 41.28
N THR A 194 -0.01 2.79 42.37
CA THR A 194 -0.43 3.89 43.24
C THR A 194 0.79 4.54 43.89
N ARG A 195 0.60 5.71 44.50
CA ARG A 195 1.64 6.35 45.31
C ARG A 195 2.15 5.41 46.42
N ASP A 196 1.23 4.70 47.07
CA ASP A 196 1.52 3.69 48.09
C ASP A 196 2.35 2.53 47.54
N ASP A 197 2.14 2.11 46.29
CA ASP A 197 2.95 1.05 45.66
C ASP A 197 4.36 1.53 45.30
N TRP A 198 4.48 2.78 44.86
CA TRP A 198 5.78 3.45 44.70
C TRP A 198 6.53 3.53 46.04
N GLU A 199 5.84 3.85 47.12
CA GLU A 199 6.40 3.85 48.48
C GLU A 199 6.78 2.41 48.92
N LYS A 200 6.01 1.37 48.57
CA LYS A 200 6.38 -0.05 48.79
C LYS A 200 7.64 -0.47 48.01
N PHE A 201 7.77 -0.12 46.73
CA PHE A 201 8.96 -0.47 45.92
C PHE A 201 10.22 0.30 46.34
N ASN A 202 10.06 1.55 46.78
CA ASN A 202 11.16 2.36 47.31
C ASN A 202 11.56 1.94 48.74
N SER A 203 10.62 1.48 49.56
CA SER A 203 10.91 0.93 50.90
C SER A 203 11.30 -0.56 50.91
N ALA A 204 11.08 -1.30 49.83
CA ALA A 204 11.44 -2.71 49.69
C ALA A 204 12.95 -2.93 49.96
N SER A 205 13.25 -3.48 51.13
CA SER A 205 14.61 -3.74 51.60
C SER A 205 15.14 -5.10 51.14
N HIS A 206 14.27 -6.01 50.72
CA HIS A 206 14.60 -7.39 50.33
C HIS A 206 14.04 -7.74 48.95
N CYS A 207 14.75 -8.61 48.22
CA CYS A 207 14.34 -9.12 46.92
C CYS A 207 13.25 -10.20 47.07
N HIS A 208 12.09 -10.01 46.44
CA HIS A 208 10.96 -10.94 46.55
C HIS A 208 11.17 -12.34 45.92
N VAL A 209 12.27 -12.54 45.16
CA VAL A 209 12.58 -13.82 44.48
C VAL A 209 13.55 -14.69 45.28
N CYS A 210 14.44 -14.08 46.07
CA CYS A 210 15.48 -14.78 46.82
C CYS A 210 15.54 -14.42 48.31
N GLU A 211 14.61 -13.59 48.78
CA GLU A 211 14.37 -13.16 50.17
C GLU A 211 15.56 -12.50 50.88
N LYS A 212 16.64 -12.16 50.15
CA LYS A 212 17.83 -11.48 50.66
C LYS A 212 17.68 -9.95 50.63
N PRO A 213 18.31 -9.22 51.56
CA PRO A 213 18.36 -7.76 51.52
C PRO A 213 19.14 -7.28 50.29
N PHE A 214 18.72 -6.15 49.71
CA PHE A 214 19.46 -5.47 48.64
C PHE A 214 20.74 -4.85 49.19
N ALA A 215 21.85 -5.05 48.48
CA ALA A 215 23.11 -4.36 48.74
C ALA A 215 23.04 -2.87 48.35
N LYS A 216 24.00 -2.08 48.82
CA LYS A 216 24.06 -0.62 48.60
C LYS A 216 24.15 -0.22 47.11
N ASP A 217 24.65 -1.14 46.29
CA ASP A 217 24.96 -0.92 44.87
C ASP A 217 24.00 -1.69 43.93
N ASP A 218 22.99 -2.38 44.48
CA ASP A 218 22.06 -3.23 43.71
C ASP A 218 21.05 -2.39 42.91
N THR A 219 20.96 -2.67 41.60
CA THR A 219 19.94 -2.07 40.73
C THR A 219 18.61 -2.81 40.90
N ARG A 220 17.60 -2.13 41.46
CA ARG A 220 16.25 -2.69 41.62
C ARG A 220 15.54 -2.83 40.28
N VAL A 221 15.18 -4.05 39.91
CA VAL A 221 14.55 -4.39 38.62
C VAL A 221 13.19 -5.09 38.81
N ARG A 222 12.37 -5.07 37.75
CA ARG A 222 11.05 -5.72 37.70
C ARG A 222 11.16 -7.12 37.09
N ASP A 223 10.66 -8.13 37.79
CA ASP A 223 10.68 -9.52 37.30
C ASP A 223 9.76 -9.72 36.09
N HIS A 224 10.14 -10.63 35.18
CA HIS A 224 9.36 -11.01 34.00
C HIS A 224 9.86 -12.33 33.40
N CYS A 225 8.96 -13.08 32.74
CA CYS A 225 9.24 -14.47 32.38
C CYS A 225 9.93 -14.64 31.01
N HIS A 226 11.19 -15.08 31.01
CA HIS A 226 12.05 -15.29 29.82
C HIS A 226 11.70 -16.55 29.00
N LEU A 227 10.43 -16.77 28.70
CA LEU A 227 9.86 -18.05 28.24
C LEU A 227 10.32 -18.53 26.85
N THR A 228 11.14 -19.59 26.82
CA THR A 228 10.65 -20.98 26.64
C THR A 228 11.76 -22.00 26.40
N GLY A 229 12.84 -21.63 25.71
CA GLY A 229 14.04 -22.47 25.53
C GLY A 229 13.85 -23.85 24.84
N ARG A 230 12.70 -24.10 24.20
CA ARG A 230 12.35 -25.45 23.70
C ARG A 230 13.17 -25.86 22.47
N TYR A 231 13.70 -27.07 22.52
CA TYR A 231 14.38 -27.77 21.42
C TYR A 231 13.41 -28.02 20.24
N ARG A 232 13.84 -27.67 19.01
CA ARG A 232 13.02 -27.73 17.78
C ARG A 232 13.43 -28.85 16.80
N GLY A 233 14.35 -29.73 17.18
CA GLY A 233 14.83 -30.85 16.34
C GLY A 233 16.30 -30.72 15.90
N LEU A 234 16.79 -31.71 15.16
CA LEU A 234 18.18 -31.78 14.70
C LEU A 234 18.42 -30.89 13.47
N ALA A 235 19.31 -29.91 13.62
CA ALA A 235 19.86 -29.11 12.53
C ALA A 235 21.39 -29.19 12.53
N HIS A 236 22.02 -29.17 11.35
CA HIS A 236 23.49 -29.05 11.27
C HIS A 236 23.95 -27.73 11.92
N SER A 237 25.10 -27.71 12.59
CA SER A 237 25.65 -26.51 13.25
C SER A 237 25.68 -25.29 12.30
N ASN A 238 26.24 -25.44 11.09
CA ASN A 238 26.25 -24.37 10.08
C ASN A 238 24.87 -24.00 9.54
N CYS A 239 23.88 -24.92 9.55
CA CYS A 239 22.50 -24.58 9.22
C CYS A 239 21.88 -23.73 10.34
N ASN A 240 22.03 -24.13 11.60
CA ASN A 240 21.56 -23.37 12.76
C ASN A 240 22.21 -21.97 12.86
N LEU A 241 23.50 -21.83 12.52
CA LEU A 241 24.22 -20.55 12.50
C LEU A 241 23.85 -19.65 11.30
N ASN A 242 23.37 -20.22 10.19
CA ASN A 242 22.87 -19.45 9.04
C ASN A 242 21.33 -19.34 9.02
N TYR A 243 20.63 -20.02 9.93
CA TYR A 243 19.22 -19.85 10.23
C TYR A 243 19.05 -18.48 10.90
N LYS A 244 18.97 -17.45 10.06
CA LYS A 244 18.60 -16.11 10.49
C LYS A 244 17.13 -16.10 10.85
N ASP A 245 16.83 -16.56 12.06
CA ASP A 245 15.61 -16.21 12.78
C ASP A 245 15.35 -14.72 12.54
N SER A 246 14.12 -14.38 12.15
CA SER A 246 13.71 -12.99 12.07
C SER A 246 13.61 -12.43 13.48
N ARG A 247 14.75 -11.99 14.03
CA ARG A 247 14.84 -11.23 15.29
C ARG A 247 14.03 -9.94 15.22
N CYS A 248 13.65 -9.52 14.01
CA CYS A 248 12.59 -8.57 13.72
C CYS A 248 11.21 -9.23 13.88
N ILE A 249 10.50 -8.88 14.95
CA ILE A 249 9.07 -9.15 15.13
C ILE A 249 8.28 -7.94 14.59
N PRO A 250 7.44 -8.12 13.56
CA PRO A 250 6.49 -7.09 13.15
C PRO A 250 5.38 -6.91 14.19
N VAL A 251 5.09 -5.64 14.52
CA VAL A 251 3.98 -5.20 15.36
C VAL A 251 3.05 -4.38 14.48
N VAL A 252 1.87 -4.92 14.18
CA VAL A 252 0.91 -4.39 13.21
C VAL A 252 -0.20 -3.64 13.93
N PHE A 253 -0.39 -2.37 13.56
CA PHE A 253 -1.49 -1.51 13.98
C PHE A 253 -2.31 -1.08 12.76
N HIS A 254 -3.59 -0.73 12.93
CA HIS A 254 -4.39 -0.25 11.80
C HIS A 254 -3.92 1.13 11.30
N ASN A 255 -3.76 2.13 12.20
CA ASN A 255 -3.56 3.55 11.83
C ASN A 255 -2.38 4.27 12.55
N LEU A 256 -1.38 3.52 12.99
CA LEU A 256 -0.29 3.98 13.89
C LEU A 256 0.41 5.30 13.49
N SER A 257 0.70 5.57 12.21
CA SER A 257 1.49 6.76 11.78
C SER A 257 0.98 8.09 12.33
N SER A 258 -0.35 8.24 12.30
CA SER A 258 -1.06 9.51 12.50
C SER A 258 -1.70 9.60 13.89
N TYR A 259 -1.47 8.58 14.73
CA TYR A 259 -2.12 8.44 16.03
C TYR A 259 -1.22 7.70 17.02
N ASP A 260 -1.25 6.37 17.01
CA ASP A 260 -0.62 5.53 18.04
C ASP A 260 0.90 5.74 18.18
N ALA A 261 1.57 6.11 17.08
CA ALA A 261 3.01 6.35 17.06
C ALA A 261 3.43 7.47 18.03
N HIS A 262 2.60 8.49 18.23
CA HIS A 262 2.92 9.60 19.12
C HIS A 262 3.03 9.16 20.59
N PHE A 263 2.08 8.32 21.04
CA PHE A 263 2.14 7.72 22.38
C PHE A 263 3.28 6.70 22.49
N ILE A 264 3.41 5.81 21.51
CA ILE A 264 4.34 4.67 21.59
C ILE A 264 5.80 5.13 21.46
N ILE A 265 6.13 6.08 20.59
CA ILE A 265 7.51 6.53 20.38
C ILE A 265 8.10 7.14 21.66
N LYS A 266 7.31 7.94 22.40
CA LYS A 266 7.73 8.59 23.65
C LYS A 266 8.19 7.56 24.68
N GLU A 267 7.38 6.52 24.91
CA GLU A 267 7.66 5.48 25.90
C GLU A 267 8.68 4.43 25.41
N ILE A 268 8.64 4.03 24.14
CA ILE A 268 9.60 3.04 23.59
C ILE A 268 11.01 3.63 23.42
N ALA A 269 11.16 4.95 23.30
CA ALA A 269 12.47 5.60 23.33
C ALA A 269 13.13 5.52 24.73
N THR A 270 12.35 5.50 25.81
CA THR A 270 12.84 5.63 27.19
C THR A 270 12.81 4.33 28.01
N ALA A 271 11.79 3.48 27.84
CA ALA A 271 11.49 2.36 28.75
C ALA A 271 12.52 1.20 28.72
N TYR A 272 13.31 1.08 27.65
CA TYR A 272 14.32 0.03 27.48
C TYR A 272 15.52 0.57 26.69
N GLU A 273 16.72 0.07 26.93
CA GLU A 273 17.91 0.45 26.15
C GLU A 273 17.83 0.03 24.68
N GLY A 274 18.54 0.77 23.83
CA GLY A 274 18.61 0.55 22.38
C GLY A 274 17.93 1.65 21.56
N HIS A 275 18.40 1.85 20.34
CA HIS A 275 17.98 2.97 19.49
C HIS A 275 16.67 2.69 18.75
N VAL A 276 16.00 3.77 18.34
CA VAL A 276 14.83 3.73 17.46
C VAL A 276 15.25 4.26 16.09
N ASP A 277 15.08 3.44 15.06
CA ASP A 277 15.22 3.85 13.66
C ASP A 277 13.85 4.25 13.11
N LEU A 278 13.76 5.45 12.52
CA LEU A 278 12.52 6.02 11.97
C LEU A 278 12.54 5.96 10.44
N LEU A 279 11.36 5.73 9.84
CA LEU A 279 11.10 5.93 8.42
C LEU A 279 10.16 7.14 8.25
N PRO A 280 10.63 8.31 7.79
CA PRO A 280 9.82 9.53 7.73
C PRO A 280 9.03 9.72 6.42
N ILE A 281 7.91 10.46 6.50
CA ILE A 281 7.27 11.17 5.36
C ILE A 281 7.06 12.62 5.79
N THR A 282 7.93 13.52 5.31
CA THR A 282 7.78 15.00 5.20
C THR A 282 7.25 15.84 6.40
N LYS A 283 6.93 15.21 7.55
CA LYS A 283 6.57 15.74 8.89
C LYS A 283 6.07 14.64 9.86
N GLU A 284 5.68 13.47 9.36
CA GLU A 284 5.19 12.31 10.13
C GLU A 284 6.07 11.07 9.92
N TYR A 285 5.78 9.96 10.61
CA TYR A 285 6.56 8.71 10.55
C TYR A 285 5.73 7.57 9.93
N ILE A 286 6.25 6.93 8.87
CA ILE A 286 5.64 5.74 8.24
C ILE A 286 5.61 4.57 9.22
N SER A 287 6.71 4.43 9.97
CA SER A 287 7.06 3.24 10.74
C SER A 287 8.29 3.55 11.57
N PHE A 288 8.49 2.82 12.65
CA PHE A 288 9.73 2.81 13.42
C PHE A 288 10.13 1.39 13.80
N THR A 289 11.43 1.19 14.01
CA THR A 289 11.99 -0.07 14.52
C THR A 289 12.77 0.23 15.80
N LYS A 290 12.35 -0.37 16.91
CA LYS A 290 13.12 -0.36 18.17
C LYS A 290 14.11 -1.52 18.16
N GLN A 291 15.39 -1.21 18.28
CA GLN A 291 16.41 -2.18 18.67
C GLN A 291 16.31 -2.37 20.20
N VAL A 292 16.30 -3.61 20.70
CA VAL A 292 16.16 -3.90 22.14
C VAL A 292 17.51 -4.38 22.68
N ASP A 293 18.31 -3.47 23.22
CA ASP A 293 19.74 -3.74 23.47
C ASP A 293 20.01 -4.77 24.59
N SER A 294 19.05 -4.98 25.50
CA SER A 294 19.08 -6.06 26.51
C SER A 294 19.00 -7.48 25.90
N THR A 295 18.72 -7.60 24.60
CA THR A 295 18.66 -8.88 23.88
C THR A 295 19.88 -9.12 22.97
N LYS A 296 20.97 -8.36 23.15
CA LYS A 296 22.25 -8.58 22.47
C LYS A 296 22.84 -9.93 22.86
N ILE A 297 22.89 -10.86 21.90
CA ILE A 297 23.62 -12.13 22.04
C ILE A 297 25.08 -11.97 21.57
N ASP A 298 25.32 -11.08 20.60
CA ASP A 298 26.64 -10.69 20.11
C ASP A 298 26.71 -9.17 19.93
N GLN A 299 27.91 -8.62 19.71
CA GLN A 299 28.19 -7.20 19.41
C GLN A 299 27.38 -6.58 18.23
N LYS A 300 26.62 -7.37 17.47
CA LYS A 300 25.82 -6.91 16.31
C LYS A 300 24.38 -7.43 16.26
N ASN A 301 23.95 -8.29 17.20
CA ASN A 301 22.73 -9.09 17.05
C ASN A 301 21.79 -8.97 18.26
N CYS A 302 20.84 -8.02 18.21
CA CYS A 302 19.72 -7.87 19.15
C CYS A 302 18.36 -8.14 18.46
N MET A 303 17.28 -8.16 19.24
CA MET A 303 15.89 -8.19 18.76
C MET A 303 15.43 -6.82 18.29
N GLN A 304 14.52 -6.84 17.32
CA GLN A 304 13.92 -5.69 16.67
C GLN A 304 12.39 -5.77 16.78
N LEU A 305 11.75 -4.74 17.31
CA LEU A 305 10.31 -4.58 17.23
C LEU A 305 10.03 -3.58 16.11
N ARG A 306 9.47 -4.05 14.99
CA ARG A 306 9.18 -3.24 13.80
C ARG A 306 7.70 -2.89 13.76
N PHE A 307 7.37 -1.63 13.98
CA PHE A 307 5.99 -1.17 14.02
C PHE A 307 5.51 -0.87 12.58
N ILE A 308 4.61 -1.71 12.06
CA ILE A 308 4.07 -1.67 10.69
C ILE A 308 2.64 -1.12 10.73
N VAL A 309 2.33 -0.27 9.75
CA VAL A 309 1.03 0.41 9.62
C VAL A 309 0.21 -0.28 8.54
N PHE A 310 -0.91 -0.90 8.93
CA PHE A 310 -1.73 -1.67 8.01
C PHE A 310 -2.52 -0.80 7.01
N ILE A 311 -2.85 0.45 7.33
CA ILE A 311 -3.52 1.34 6.36
C ILE A 311 -2.65 1.73 5.15
N TYR A 312 -1.31 1.58 5.22
CA TYR A 312 -0.41 1.65 4.05
C TYR A 312 -0.33 0.33 3.26
N ILE A 313 -1.18 -0.63 3.61
CA ILE A 313 -1.38 -1.90 2.91
C ILE A 313 -2.84 -1.98 2.41
N PHE A 314 -3.82 -1.62 3.25
CA PHE A 314 -5.23 -1.52 2.86
C PHE A 314 -5.83 -0.14 3.18
N VAL A 315 -6.15 0.63 2.14
CA VAL A 315 -6.84 1.93 2.27
C VAL A 315 -8.35 1.70 2.40
N SER A 316 -8.78 1.10 3.51
CA SER A 316 -10.18 0.88 3.90
C SER A 316 -10.29 0.66 5.41
N SER A 317 -11.45 0.94 5.99
CA SER A 317 -11.71 0.74 7.42
C SER A 317 -11.76 -0.74 7.78
N LEU A 318 -11.27 -1.09 8.98
CA LEU A 318 -11.27 -2.46 9.50
C LEU A 318 -12.64 -3.15 9.41
N ASP A 319 -13.73 -2.44 9.77
CA ASP A 319 -15.12 -2.94 9.65
C ASP A 319 -15.46 -3.49 8.24
N LYS A 320 -15.02 -2.76 7.21
CA LYS A 320 -15.24 -3.15 5.81
C LYS A 320 -14.32 -4.29 5.37
N LEU A 321 -13.15 -4.43 5.97
CA LEU A 321 -12.23 -5.54 5.67
C LEU A 321 -12.71 -6.84 6.34
N ALA A 322 -13.18 -6.75 7.59
CA ALA A 322 -13.78 -7.86 8.33
C ALA A 322 -15.01 -8.45 7.62
N SER A 323 -15.86 -7.61 6.99
CA SER A 323 -17.07 -8.06 6.30
C SER A 323 -16.86 -8.96 5.07
N PHE A 324 -15.61 -9.23 4.67
CA PHE A 324 -15.29 -10.08 3.51
C PHE A 324 -14.61 -11.41 3.87
N LEU A 325 -14.39 -11.72 5.16
CA LEU A 325 -13.47 -12.78 5.58
C LEU A 325 -14.05 -13.76 6.61
N ASN A 326 -13.44 -14.95 6.67
CA ASN A 326 -13.63 -15.90 7.76
C ASN A 326 -12.80 -15.44 8.97
N ASN A 327 -13.44 -15.43 10.15
CA ASN A 327 -12.88 -14.89 11.39
C ASN A 327 -12.36 -16.03 12.28
N ASP A 328 -11.37 -16.77 11.79
CA ASP A 328 -10.88 -18.02 12.38
C ASP A 328 -10.09 -17.80 13.69
N ILE A 329 -9.32 -16.71 13.78
CA ILE A 329 -8.60 -16.30 14.98
C ILE A 329 -9.61 -15.83 16.03
N LEU A 330 -10.56 -14.97 15.66
CA LEU A 330 -11.66 -14.55 16.53
C LEU A 330 -12.44 -15.77 17.05
N ARG A 331 -12.78 -16.74 16.18
CA ARG A 331 -13.51 -17.95 16.58
C ARG A 331 -12.73 -18.86 17.51
N ARG A 332 -11.39 -18.90 17.40
CA ARG A 332 -10.52 -19.60 18.36
C ARG A 332 -10.53 -18.91 19.73
N GLU A 333 -10.31 -17.60 19.77
CA GLU A 333 -10.24 -16.80 21.01
C GLU A 333 -11.60 -16.58 21.70
N PHE A 334 -12.70 -16.96 21.04
CA PHE A 334 -14.07 -16.95 21.54
C PHE A 334 -14.79 -18.30 21.32
N SER A 335 -14.03 -19.40 21.30
CA SER A 335 -14.49 -20.76 21.01
C SER A 335 -15.60 -21.29 21.93
N ASN A 336 -15.76 -20.71 23.12
CA ASN A 336 -16.82 -21.04 24.09
C ASN A 336 -18.16 -20.30 23.83
N LEU A 337 -18.25 -19.41 22.83
CA LEU A 337 -19.49 -18.69 22.52
C LEU A 337 -20.44 -19.52 21.65
N SER A 338 -21.74 -19.34 21.85
CA SER A 338 -22.76 -19.74 20.89
C SER A 338 -22.62 -18.95 19.58
N GLU A 339 -23.09 -19.55 18.48
CA GLU A 339 -22.98 -18.93 17.15
C GLU A 339 -23.70 -17.57 17.05
N GLU A 340 -24.86 -17.42 17.70
CA GLU A 340 -25.54 -16.12 17.82
C GLU A 340 -24.66 -15.05 18.48
N ASN A 341 -24.01 -15.39 19.59
CA ASN A 341 -23.17 -14.43 20.33
C ASN A 341 -21.85 -14.17 19.59
N PHE A 342 -21.29 -15.18 18.91
CA PHE A 342 -20.11 -15.02 18.07
C PHE A 342 -20.37 -14.06 16.90
N ASN A 343 -21.51 -14.19 16.22
CA ASN A 343 -21.91 -13.34 15.09
C ASN A 343 -22.20 -11.88 15.48
N LEU A 344 -22.19 -11.54 16.78
CA LEU A 344 -22.16 -10.15 17.25
C LEU A 344 -20.75 -9.53 17.25
N LEU A 345 -19.70 -10.35 17.20
CA LEU A 345 -18.30 -9.90 17.26
C LEU A 345 -17.61 -9.91 15.87
N THR A 346 -18.25 -10.43 14.83
CA THR A 346 -17.70 -10.51 13.46
C THR A 346 -17.79 -9.20 12.66
N ARG A 347 -18.03 -8.06 13.32
CA ARG A 347 -18.02 -6.70 12.76
C ARG A 347 -17.33 -5.75 13.73
N LYS A 348 -16.89 -4.57 13.28
CA LYS A 348 -16.34 -3.58 14.20
C LYS A 348 -17.42 -3.12 15.19
N GLY A 349 -17.06 -3.06 16.47
CA GLY A 349 -17.96 -2.60 17.53
C GLY A 349 -18.21 -1.09 17.50
N VAL A 350 -18.96 -0.60 18.49
CA VAL A 350 -19.43 0.79 18.55
C VAL A 350 -19.05 1.39 19.90
N PHE A 351 -18.22 2.44 19.93
CA PHE A 351 -17.62 2.96 21.16
C PHE A 351 -17.88 4.45 21.41
N LEU A 352 -17.92 4.85 22.68
CA LEU A 352 -18.39 6.15 23.16
C LEU A 352 -17.23 7.17 23.31
N TYR A 353 -16.37 7.26 22.30
CA TYR A 353 -15.13 8.06 22.31
C TYR A 353 -15.29 9.47 22.90
N GLU A 354 -16.34 10.21 22.53
CA GLU A 354 -16.50 11.62 22.93
C GLU A 354 -17.16 11.82 24.31
N TYR A 355 -17.74 10.74 24.86
CA TYR A 355 -18.24 10.69 26.23
C TYR A 355 -17.14 10.29 27.23
N ILE A 356 -16.25 9.34 26.86
CA ILE A 356 -15.10 8.94 27.67
C ILE A 356 -14.02 10.03 27.58
N ASP A 357 -14.15 11.06 28.41
CA ASP A 357 -13.18 12.15 28.58
C ASP A 357 -12.27 11.96 29.81
N CYS A 358 -12.54 10.97 30.66
CA CYS A 358 -11.74 10.63 31.84
C CYS A 358 -11.81 9.11 32.17
N SER A 359 -10.91 8.63 33.04
CA SER A 359 -10.78 7.19 33.36
C SER A 359 -11.94 6.66 34.23
N GLU A 360 -12.58 7.54 34.96
CA GLU A 360 -13.56 7.24 36.01
C GLU A 360 -14.87 6.75 35.37
N LYS A 361 -15.21 7.30 34.20
CA LYS A 361 -16.36 6.89 33.38
C LYS A 361 -16.31 5.43 32.92
N LEU A 362 -15.16 4.78 32.92
CA LEU A 362 -15.07 3.33 32.68
C LEU A 362 -15.76 2.52 33.80
N ASN A 363 -16.04 3.11 34.96
CA ASN A 363 -16.77 2.49 36.06
C ASN A 363 -18.31 2.66 35.94
N GLU A 364 -18.83 3.38 34.93
CA GLU A 364 -20.27 3.57 34.73
C GLU A 364 -21.01 2.25 34.53
N LEU A 365 -22.08 2.04 35.30
CA LEU A 365 -22.81 0.76 35.41
C LEU A 365 -23.88 0.54 34.33
N ARG A 366 -23.86 1.34 33.27
CA ARG A 366 -24.88 1.31 32.20
C ARG A 366 -24.32 1.77 30.87
N LEU A 367 -24.79 1.14 29.79
CA LEU A 367 -24.69 1.73 28.46
C LEU A 367 -25.65 2.94 28.36
N LEU A 368 -25.15 4.03 27.75
CA LEU A 368 -25.83 5.32 27.75
C LEU A 368 -26.73 5.52 26.52
N SER A 369 -27.40 6.68 26.43
CA SER A 369 -28.27 7.01 25.31
C SER A 369 -27.48 7.11 23.99
N ARG A 370 -28.18 6.98 22.86
CA ARG A 370 -27.63 7.15 21.51
C ARG A 370 -26.85 8.46 21.32
N GLU A 371 -27.20 9.50 22.06
CA GLU A 371 -26.55 10.82 22.04
C GLU A 371 -25.13 10.78 22.62
N SER A 372 -24.86 9.88 23.56
CA SER A 372 -23.52 9.67 24.13
C SER A 372 -22.56 8.95 23.16
N PHE A 373 -23.05 8.50 22.01
CA PHE A 373 -22.28 8.02 20.86
C PHE A 373 -22.11 9.11 19.77
N TYR A 374 -22.27 10.39 20.11
CA TYR A 374 -21.90 11.50 19.24
C TYR A 374 -20.37 11.52 18.99
N SER A 375 -19.96 12.00 17.82
CA SER A 375 -18.56 12.18 17.45
C SER A 375 -18.38 13.39 16.55
N SER A 376 -17.78 14.45 17.05
CA SER A 376 -17.44 15.70 16.34
C SER A 376 -16.53 15.49 15.12
N LEU A 377 -15.73 14.42 15.10
CA LEU A 377 -14.95 14.01 13.93
C LEU A 377 -15.82 13.59 12.73
N THR A 378 -17.07 13.17 12.99
CA THR A 378 -18.09 12.87 11.98
C THR A 378 -19.24 13.88 11.97
N ASP A 379 -19.37 14.71 13.01
CA ASP A 379 -20.50 15.62 13.28
C ASP A 379 -21.83 14.88 13.49
N SER A 380 -21.81 13.64 14.00
CA SER A 380 -23.00 12.76 14.08
C SER A 380 -22.98 11.80 15.27
N THR A 381 -24.18 11.38 15.69
CA THR A 381 -24.42 10.17 16.46
C THR A 381 -24.45 8.93 15.55
N VAL A 382 -24.28 7.75 16.15
CA VAL A 382 -24.36 6.45 15.44
C VAL A 382 -25.78 6.15 14.91
N SER A 383 -25.88 5.18 14.00
CA SER A 383 -27.17 4.72 13.49
C SER A 383 -28.01 4.03 14.58
N GLU A 384 -29.31 3.90 14.36
CA GLU A 384 -30.20 3.19 15.30
C GLU A 384 -29.88 1.69 15.36
N SER A 385 -29.50 1.10 14.22
CA SER A 385 -28.97 -0.27 14.15
C SER A 385 -27.66 -0.45 14.92
N ASP A 386 -26.75 0.52 14.90
CA ASP A 386 -25.48 0.44 15.65
C ASP A 386 -25.69 0.66 17.16
N CYS A 387 -26.61 1.56 17.54
CA CYS A 387 -27.03 1.74 18.93
C CYS A 387 -27.74 0.50 19.47
N ALA A 388 -28.64 -0.11 18.69
CA ALA A 388 -29.31 -1.35 19.06
C ALA A 388 -28.33 -2.53 19.15
N HIS A 389 -27.34 -2.59 18.25
CA HIS A 389 -26.26 -3.58 18.31
C HIS A 389 -25.40 -3.42 19.58
N ALA A 390 -24.98 -2.20 19.94
CA ALA A 390 -24.24 -1.93 21.18
C ALA A 390 -25.04 -2.35 22.43
N VAL A 391 -26.34 -2.02 22.48
CA VAL A 391 -27.26 -2.45 23.56
C VAL A 391 -27.42 -3.98 23.59
N ASN A 392 -27.45 -4.63 22.43
CA ASN A 392 -27.55 -6.09 22.35
C ASN A 392 -26.25 -6.77 22.84
N VAL A 393 -25.07 -6.26 22.47
CA VAL A 393 -23.77 -6.74 22.96
C VAL A 393 -23.69 -6.57 24.49
N TRP A 394 -24.00 -5.38 25.01
CA TRP A 394 -24.01 -5.13 26.46
C TRP A 394 -24.87 -6.16 27.22
N ARG A 395 -26.07 -6.47 26.72
CA ARG A 395 -27.01 -7.43 27.32
C ARG A 395 -26.57 -8.88 27.14
N ARG A 396 -26.21 -9.31 25.92
CA ARG A 396 -25.85 -10.70 25.60
C ARG A 396 -24.56 -11.18 26.27
N PHE A 397 -23.64 -10.26 26.55
CA PHE A 397 -22.39 -10.54 27.25
C PHE A 397 -22.45 -10.17 28.75
N SER A 398 -23.61 -9.76 29.27
CA SER A 398 -23.84 -9.42 30.69
C SER A 398 -22.86 -8.39 31.26
N MET A 399 -22.54 -7.36 30.47
CA MET A 399 -21.58 -6.32 30.85
C MET A 399 -22.09 -5.49 32.03
N GLN A 400 -21.25 -5.31 33.04
CA GLN A 400 -21.54 -4.56 34.27
C GLN A 400 -20.97 -3.14 34.22
N THR A 401 -19.92 -2.89 33.44
CA THR A 401 -19.22 -1.59 33.37
C THR A 401 -18.89 -1.17 31.93
N LEU A 402 -18.83 0.14 31.66
CA LEU A 402 -18.26 0.66 30.40
C LEU A 402 -16.82 0.17 30.16
N GLY A 403 -16.07 -0.13 31.23
CA GLY A 403 -14.75 -0.74 31.19
C GLY A 403 -14.73 -2.18 30.71
N GLU A 404 -15.71 -3.01 31.05
CA GLU A 404 -15.85 -4.37 30.48
C GLU A 404 -16.22 -4.31 29.00
N TYR A 405 -17.17 -3.45 28.65
CA TYR A 405 -17.55 -3.21 27.26
C TYR A 405 -16.37 -2.71 26.41
N SER A 406 -15.56 -1.80 26.95
CA SER A 406 -14.30 -1.33 26.36
C SER A 406 -13.27 -2.46 26.16
N ASN A 407 -13.13 -3.38 27.12
CA ASN A 407 -12.21 -4.53 26.98
C ASN A 407 -12.67 -5.49 25.87
N LEU A 408 -13.99 -5.75 25.77
CA LEU A 408 -14.56 -6.59 24.72
C LEU A 408 -14.41 -5.93 23.34
N TYR A 409 -14.63 -4.62 23.24
CA TYR A 409 -14.42 -3.84 22.02
C TYR A 409 -12.97 -3.90 21.55
N GLN A 410 -12.00 -3.51 22.39
CA GLN A 410 -10.58 -3.52 22.04
C GLN A 410 -10.06 -4.93 21.72
N LYS A 411 -10.53 -5.98 22.42
CA LYS A 411 -10.22 -7.38 22.06
C LYS A 411 -10.75 -7.73 20.68
N THR A 412 -11.98 -7.33 20.37
CA THR A 412 -12.62 -7.67 19.08
C THR A 412 -11.87 -7.00 17.92
N ASP A 413 -11.58 -5.69 18.03
CA ASP A 413 -10.86 -4.96 16.99
C ASP A 413 -9.43 -5.46 16.74
N VAL A 414 -8.67 -5.78 17.79
CA VAL A 414 -7.32 -6.39 17.65
C VAL A 414 -7.39 -7.76 16.96
N LEU A 415 -8.42 -8.56 17.23
CA LEU A 415 -8.57 -9.89 16.63
C LEU A 415 -9.10 -9.84 15.19
N LEU A 416 -10.01 -8.91 14.88
CA LEU A 416 -10.42 -8.63 13.50
C LEU A 416 -9.21 -8.13 12.68
N LEU A 417 -8.34 -7.30 13.25
CA LEU A 417 -7.09 -6.88 12.59
C LEU A 417 -6.16 -8.08 12.32
N ALA A 418 -6.06 -9.03 13.26
CA ALA A 418 -5.28 -10.25 13.08
C ALA A 418 -5.86 -11.16 11.98
N ASP A 419 -7.16 -11.44 11.99
CA ASP A 419 -7.84 -12.24 10.97
C ASP A 419 -7.70 -11.60 9.58
N VAL A 420 -7.90 -10.29 9.46
CA VAL A 420 -7.75 -9.56 8.20
C VAL A 420 -6.31 -9.63 7.66
N PHE A 421 -5.30 -9.50 8.53
CA PHE A 421 -3.90 -9.53 8.10
C PHE A 421 -3.40 -10.94 7.78
N GLU A 422 -3.77 -11.97 8.55
CA GLU A 422 -3.35 -13.35 8.27
C GLU A 422 -4.00 -13.89 6.97
N ASN A 423 -5.29 -13.63 6.74
CA ASN A 423 -5.93 -13.94 5.45
C ASN A 423 -5.20 -13.27 4.26
N PHE A 424 -4.73 -12.03 4.45
CA PHE A 424 -3.91 -11.32 3.44
C PHE A 424 -2.51 -11.93 3.29
N ARG A 425 -1.84 -12.34 4.37
CA ARG A 425 -0.55 -13.05 4.31
C ARG A 425 -0.68 -14.34 3.53
N ASP A 426 -1.68 -15.17 3.84
CA ASP A 426 -1.92 -16.44 3.15
C ASP A 426 -2.25 -16.23 1.67
N SER A 427 -3.10 -15.24 1.35
CA SER A 427 -3.38 -14.86 -0.04
C SER A 427 -2.12 -14.44 -0.82
N CYS A 428 -1.22 -13.69 -0.18
CA CYS A 428 0.04 -13.25 -0.76
C CYS A 428 1.07 -14.38 -0.91
N ILE A 429 1.16 -15.28 0.08
CA ILE A 429 2.05 -16.43 0.06
C ILE A 429 1.58 -17.44 -1.01
N ALA A 430 0.28 -17.66 -1.16
CA ALA A 430 -0.29 -18.50 -2.21
C ALA A 430 -0.07 -17.90 -3.61
N SER A 431 -0.34 -16.60 -3.79
CA SER A 431 -0.30 -15.95 -5.12
C SER A 431 1.12 -15.62 -5.60
N TYR A 432 2.01 -15.23 -4.69
CA TYR A 432 3.34 -14.70 -5.03
C TYR A 432 4.50 -15.44 -4.35
N GLY A 433 4.23 -16.32 -3.37
CA GLY A 433 5.28 -16.95 -2.56
C GLY A 433 6.17 -15.94 -1.83
N LEU A 434 5.55 -14.88 -1.33
CA LEU A 434 6.17 -13.81 -0.54
C LEU A 434 5.23 -13.49 0.64
N ASP A 435 5.79 -13.37 1.85
CA ASP A 435 5.04 -12.97 3.04
C ASP A 435 5.09 -11.42 3.18
N PRO A 436 3.94 -10.72 3.16
CA PRO A 436 3.92 -9.27 3.27
C PRO A 436 4.41 -8.75 4.64
N ALA A 437 4.44 -9.58 5.69
CA ALA A 437 4.93 -9.20 7.01
C ALA A 437 6.43 -8.81 7.03
N TYR A 438 7.21 -9.14 5.99
CA TYR A 438 8.59 -8.67 5.85
C TYR A 438 8.71 -7.20 5.40
N TYR A 439 7.63 -6.57 4.93
CA TYR A 439 7.67 -5.29 4.21
C TYR A 439 7.01 -4.15 5.00
N TYR A 440 7.62 -2.96 4.95
CA TYR A 440 7.10 -1.76 5.63
C TYR A 440 5.85 -1.15 4.98
N THR A 441 5.63 -1.42 3.68
CA THR A 441 4.53 -0.87 2.88
C THR A 441 4.16 -1.89 1.79
N LEU A 442 2.90 -1.87 1.33
CA LEU A 442 2.49 -2.69 0.19
C LEU A 442 3.34 -2.37 -1.05
N SER A 443 3.73 -1.11 -1.26
CA SER A 443 4.63 -0.68 -2.33
C SER A 443 5.99 -1.41 -2.35
N GLY A 444 6.51 -1.81 -1.19
CA GLY A 444 7.73 -2.63 -1.12
C GLY A 444 7.47 -4.09 -1.49
N PHE A 445 6.35 -4.64 -1.03
CA PHE A 445 5.91 -6.00 -1.35
C PHE A 445 5.61 -6.16 -2.85
N THR A 446 4.92 -5.20 -3.46
CA THR A 446 4.45 -5.27 -4.85
C THR A 446 5.58 -5.19 -5.86
N TRP A 447 6.62 -4.42 -5.54
CA TRP A 447 7.86 -4.37 -6.32
C TRP A 447 8.55 -5.74 -6.39
N ASP A 448 8.78 -6.38 -5.23
CA ASP A 448 9.34 -7.74 -5.17
C ASP A 448 8.40 -8.78 -5.84
N ALA A 449 7.08 -8.64 -5.65
CA ALA A 449 6.07 -9.55 -6.20
C ALA A 449 5.90 -9.42 -7.72
N MET A 450 6.26 -8.29 -8.33
CA MET A 450 6.36 -8.12 -9.78
C MET A 450 7.68 -8.70 -10.31
N LEU A 451 8.82 -8.40 -9.69
CA LEU A 451 10.13 -8.84 -10.17
C LEU A 451 10.32 -10.36 -10.08
N LYS A 452 9.81 -10.98 -9.01
CA LYS A 452 9.99 -12.43 -8.76
C LYS A 452 9.45 -13.35 -9.88
N PRO A 453 8.21 -13.21 -10.38
CA PRO A 453 7.70 -14.04 -11.47
C PRO A 453 8.16 -13.59 -12.86
N THR A 454 8.46 -12.30 -13.06
CA THR A 454 8.85 -11.78 -14.39
C THR A 454 10.32 -12.01 -14.71
N GLY A 455 11.20 -12.07 -13.70
CA GLY A 455 12.65 -12.22 -13.89
C GLY A 455 13.36 -11.02 -14.53
N VAL A 456 12.61 -9.96 -14.87
CA VAL A 456 13.09 -8.76 -15.57
C VAL A 456 14.16 -8.05 -14.75
N LYS A 457 15.24 -7.67 -15.43
CA LYS A 457 16.35 -6.91 -14.87
C LYS A 457 16.35 -5.53 -15.49
N PHE A 458 15.84 -4.56 -14.74
CA PHE A 458 15.97 -3.15 -15.10
C PHE A 458 17.42 -2.71 -14.91
N GLU A 459 17.99 -2.13 -15.96
CA GLU A 459 19.20 -1.34 -15.88
C GLU A 459 18.95 -0.09 -15.03
N LEU A 460 19.97 0.40 -14.34
CA LEU A 460 19.90 1.65 -13.60
C LEU A 460 20.78 2.66 -14.33
N LEU A 461 20.21 3.82 -14.66
CA LEU A 461 20.93 4.93 -15.26
C LEU A 461 22.15 5.26 -14.38
N THR A 462 23.35 5.11 -14.93
CA THR A 462 24.61 5.41 -14.24
C THR A 462 25.07 6.84 -14.43
N ASP A 463 24.56 7.51 -15.46
CA ASP A 463 24.76 8.93 -15.73
C ASP A 463 23.75 9.78 -14.95
N ILE A 464 24.25 10.81 -14.26
CA ILE A 464 23.42 11.75 -13.50
C ILE A 464 22.61 12.68 -14.41
N ASP A 465 23.12 12.99 -15.61
CA ASP A 465 22.45 13.89 -16.54
C ASP A 465 21.27 13.16 -17.20
N MET A 466 21.42 11.86 -17.56
CA MET A 466 20.27 11.01 -17.92
C MET A 466 19.24 10.90 -16.80
N VAL A 467 19.68 10.77 -15.54
CA VAL A 467 18.76 10.74 -14.38
C VAL A 467 17.99 12.05 -14.28
N MET A 468 18.66 13.19 -14.36
CA MET A 468 18.03 14.51 -14.29
C MET A 468 17.10 14.76 -15.49
N PHE A 469 17.51 14.40 -16.71
CA PHE A 469 16.70 14.50 -17.93
C PHE A 469 15.37 13.76 -17.78
N VAL A 470 15.40 12.50 -17.28
CA VAL A 470 14.20 11.70 -17.03
C VAL A 470 13.39 12.20 -15.82
N GLU A 471 14.02 12.72 -14.78
CA GLU A 471 13.32 13.29 -13.60
C GLU A 471 12.60 14.60 -13.91
N HIS A 472 13.21 15.50 -14.69
CA HIS A 472 12.49 16.61 -15.32
C HIS A 472 11.38 16.01 -16.19
N GLY A 473 11.73 15.12 -17.12
CA GLY A 473 10.87 14.37 -18.04
C GLY A 473 9.69 13.58 -17.44
N ILE A 474 9.48 13.51 -16.12
CA ILE A 474 8.63 12.50 -15.47
C ILE A 474 7.10 12.82 -15.51
N ARG A 475 6.60 12.92 -16.75
CA ARG A 475 5.39 13.62 -17.21
C ARG A 475 4.07 12.88 -17.09
N GLY A 476 3.34 13.02 -15.97
CA GLY A 476 1.96 12.51 -15.93
C GLY A 476 0.87 13.41 -16.53
N GLY A 477 -0.36 12.90 -16.60
CA GLY A 477 -1.51 13.51 -17.27
C GLY A 477 -2.54 14.19 -16.37
N LEU A 478 -3.71 14.45 -16.95
CA LEU A 478 -4.33 15.76 -16.85
C LEU A 478 -5.61 15.83 -15.99
N SER A 479 -5.61 16.82 -15.11
CA SER A 479 -6.70 17.13 -14.18
C SER A 479 -7.14 18.59 -14.37
N GLN A 480 -8.25 18.83 -15.07
CA GLN A 480 -8.72 20.19 -15.39
C GLN A 480 -10.25 20.29 -15.51
N CYS A 481 -10.77 21.48 -15.24
CA CYS A 481 -12.16 21.89 -15.51
C CYS A 481 -12.11 22.79 -16.74
N SER A 482 -12.61 22.30 -17.89
CA SER A 482 -12.57 23.03 -19.17
C SER A 482 -13.83 23.89 -19.37
N ASN A 483 -14.97 23.50 -18.80
CA ASN A 483 -16.15 24.35 -18.64
C ASN A 483 -16.76 24.16 -17.24
N ARG A 484 -17.11 25.27 -16.57
CA ARG A 484 -17.54 25.29 -15.16
C ARG A 484 -19.01 24.89 -14.94
N TYR A 485 -19.85 24.90 -15.97
CA TYR A 485 -21.28 24.53 -15.87
C TYR A 485 -21.84 23.98 -17.17
N ALA A 486 -22.69 22.96 -17.07
CA ALA A 486 -23.59 22.53 -18.14
C ALA A 486 -24.84 21.86 -17.56
N ARG A 487 -25.91 21.84 -18.37
CA ARG A 487 -27.16 21.12 -18.09
C ARG A 487 -27.54 20.31 -19.33
N ALA A 488 -27.83 19.03 -19.15
CA ALA A 488 -28.37 18.17 -20.20
C ALA A 488 -29.85 18.50 -20.50
N ASN A 489 -30.28 18.22 -21.72
CA ASN A 489 -31.66 18.33 -22.18
C ASN A 489 -31.97 17.12 -23.07
N ASN A 490 -32.57 16.05 -22.57
CA ASN A 490 -32.88 14.87 -23.39
C ASN A 490 -34.13 14.14 -22.89
N LYS A 491 -34.71 13.32 -23.78
CA LYS A 491 -35.96 12.56 -23.60
C LYS A 491 -36.09 11.71 -22.33
N TYR A 492 -34.99 11.43 -21.62
CA TYR A 492 -34.98 10.69 -20.35
C TYR A 492 -35.17 11.57 -19.11
N MET A 493 -35.27 12.90 -19.26
CA MET A 493 -35.42 13.86 -18.17
C MET A 493 -36.85 14.40 -18.10
N SER A 494 -37.44 14.50 -16.90
CA SER A 494 -38.79 15.10 -16.77
C SER A 494 -38.82 16.63 -16.92
N SER A 495 -37.66 17.25 -17.19
CA SER A 495 -37.55 18.65 -17.60
C SER A 495 -36.97 18.78 -19.02
N TYR A 496 -37.19 17.74 -19.85
CA TYR A 496 -36.89 17.78 -21.27
C TYR A 496 -37.74 18.83 -21.98
N ASP A 497 -37.07 19.67 -22.75
CA ASP A 497 -37.67 20.68 -23.59
C ASP A 497 -37.39 20.33 -25.06
N PRO A 498 -38.39 19.86 -25.83
CA PRO A 498 -38.22 19.48 -27.23
C PRO A 498 -38.04 20.68 -28.17
N SER A 499 -38.17 21.93 -27.68
CA SER A 499 -37.80 23.13 -28.45
C SER A 499 -36.30 23.42 -28.43
N LYS A 500 -35.53 22.74 -27.56
CA LYS A 500 -34.07 22.87 -27.45
C LYS A 500 -33.38 21.62 -28.01
N PRO A 501 -32.15 21.73 -28.54
CA PRO A 501 -31.38 20.58 -28.99
C PRO A 501 -31.26 19.48 -27.91
N SER A 502 -31.27 18.22 -28.36
CA SER A 502 -31.03 17.09 -27.46
C SER A 502 -29.56 17.04 -27.04
N SER A 503 -29.30 17.06 -25.75
CA SER A 503 -27.95 17.02 -25.18
C SER A 503 -27.86 16.17 -23.91
N TYR A 504 -26.70 15.55 -23.74
CA TYR A 504 -26.40 14.57 -22.72
C TYR A 504 -25.14 14.97 -21.94
N LEU A 505 -25.09 14.60 -20.66
CA LEU A 505 -23.88 14.65 -19.84
C LEU A 505 -23.43 13.22 -19.58
N ILE A 506 -22.24 12.85 -20.07
CA ILE A 506 -21.66 11.51 -19.88
C ILE A 506 -20.33 11.62 -19.15
N TYR A 507 -20.10 10.68 -18.24
CA TYR A 507 -18.82 10.42 -17.60
C TYR A 507 -18.28 9.06 -18.10
N TYR A 508 -17.01 9.04 -18.53
CA TYR A 508 -16.23 7.84 -18.83
C TYR A 508 -15.02 7.76 -17.88
N ASP A 509 -14.57 6.56 -17.51
CA ASP A 509 -13.42 6.26 -16.63
C ASP A 509 -12.67 5.04 -17.20
N VAL A 510 -11.38 5.18 -17.53
CA VAL A 510 -10.60 4.08 -18.12
C VAL A 510 -10.30 3.02 -17.06
N SER A 511 -10.68 1.77 -17.34
CA SER A 511 -10.55 0.67 -16.39
C SER A 511 -9.08 0.27 -16.18
N ASN A 512 -8.48 0.67 -15.05
CA ASN A 512 -7.10 0.33 -14.65
C ASN A 512 -6.05 0.88 -15.64
N LEU A 513 -6.09 2.19 -15.95
CA LEU A 513 -5.21 2.83 -16.93
C LEU A 513 -3.70 2.65 -16.63
N TYR A 514 -3.30 2.58 -15.36
CA TYR A 514 -1.90 2.25 -14.99
C TYR A 514 -1.53 0.82 -15.39
N GLY A 515 -2.37 -0.16 -15.09
CA GLY A 515 -2.12 -1.56 -15.45
C GLY A 515 -2.17 -1.80 -16.96
N TRP A 516 -3.07 -1.10 -17.70
CA TRP A 516 -3.08 -1.16 -19.16
C TRP A 516 -1.78 -0.63 -19.77
N ALA A 517 -1.27 0.51 -19.29
CA ALA A 517 0.01 1.07 -19.75
C ALA A 517 1.21 0.19 -19.37
N MET A 518 1.15 -0.54 -18.25
CA MET A 518 2.15 -1.56 -17.88
C MET A 518 2.05 -2.86 -18.69
N CYS A 519 1.04 -3.02 -19.55
CA CYS A 519 0.94 -4.10 -20.52
C CYS A 519 1.39 -3.70 -21.93
N GLN A 520 1.88 -2.47 -22.13
CA GLN A 520 2.49 -2.02 -23.39
C GLN A 520 4.02 -2.21 -23.34
N SER A 521 4.69 -2.02 -24.47
CA SER A 521 6.16 -1.99 -24.54
C SER A 521 6.73 -0.90 -23.61
N LEU A 522 7.73 -1.27 -22.80
CA LEU A 522 8.40 -0.38 -21.85
C LEU A 522 9.93 -0.60 -21.93
N PRO A 523 10.75 0.45 -21.89
CA PRO A 523 12.20 0.32 -21.88
C PRO A 523 12.69 -0.30 -20.57
N TYR A 524 13.83 -1.00 -20.62
CA TYR A 524 14.40 -1.71 -19.46
C TYR A 524 15.94 -1.79 -19.43
N ALA A 525 16.64 -1.54 -20.53
CA ALA A 525 18.10 -1.66 -20.66
C ALA A 525 18.63 -0.83 -21.85
N ASP A 526 19.96 -0.81 -21.99
CA ASP A 526 20.71 -0.28 -23.14
C ASP A 526 20.58 1.24 -23.33
N PHE A 527 20.66 2.01 -22.24
CA PHE A 527 20.50 3.46 -22.26
C PHE A 527 21.77 4.17 -22.76
N GLN A 528 21.63 4.96 -23.83
CA GLN A 528 22.72 5.73 -24.46
C GLN A 528 22.20 7.11 -24.88
N TRP A 529 23.09 8.10 -24.93
CA TRP A 529 22.80 9.37 -25.61
C TRP A 529 22.88 9.18 -27.13
N VAL A 530 22.16 10.00 -27.90
CA VAL A 530 22.25 10.02 -29.37
C VAL A 530 23.30 11.04 -29.78
N ASP A 531 24.40 10.59 -30.38
CA ASP A 531 25.54 11.47 -30.72
C ASP A 531 25.22 12.51 -31.81
N ASP A 532 24.34 12.18 -32.76
CA ASP A 532 23.90 13.08 -33.84
C ASP A 532 22.41 13.37 -33.74
N VAL A 533 22.06 14.30 -32.84
CA VAL A 533 20.69 14.79 -32.67
C VAL A 533 20.21 15.63 -33.87
N HIS A 534 21.14 16.25 -34.61
CA HIS A 534 20.79 17.19 -35.69
C HIS A 534 20.27 16.51 -36.95
N ASN A 535 20.72 15.28 -37.25
CA ASN A 535 20.21 14.47 -38.35
C ASN A 535 19.17 13.42 -37.91
N PHE A 536 18.71 13.45 -36.66
CA PHE A 536 17.79 12.45 -36.10
C PHE A 536 16.31 12.72 -36.45
N ASP A 537 15.85 12.17 -37.58
CA ASP A 537 14.43 12.21 -37.96
C ASP A 537 13.60 11.13 -37.22
N PHE A 538 13.07 11.51 -36.06
CA PHE A 538 12.18 10.67 -35.26
C PHE A 538 10.87 10.29 -35.95
N THR A 539 10.45 10.99 -37.02
CA THR A 539 9.18 10.72 -37.71
C THR A 539 9.25 9.47 -38.59
N THR A 540 10.46 9.00 -38.92
CA THR A 540 10.69 7.74 -39.65
C THR A 540 10.53 6.49 -38.80
N ILE A 541 10.38 6.63 -37.47
CA ILE A 541 10.49 5.54 -36.51
C ILE A 541 9.10 4.95 -36.21
N VAL A 542 8.96 3.63 -36.41
CA VAL A 542 7.71 2.91 -36.16
C VAL A 542 7.41 2.82 -34.65
N LEU A 543 6.13 2.94 -34.28
CA LEU A 543 5.68 3.00 -32.88
C LEU A 543 5.94 1.72 -32.08
N ASP A 544 6.12 0.59 -32.76
CA ASP A 544 6.47 -0.73 -32.22
C ASP A 544 7.97 -1.06 -32.33
N SER A 545 8.80 -0.05 -32.62
CA SER A 545 10.27 -0.17 -32.70
C SER A 545 10.85 -0.83 -31.43
N PRO A 546 11.83 -1.76 -31.58
CA PRO A 546 12.54 -2.35 -30.44
C PRO A 546 13.38 -1.32 -29.67
N THR A 547 13.74 -0.20 -30.30
CA THR A 547 14.44 0.93 -29.69
C THR A 547 13.48 2.10 -29.52
N GLY A 548 13.25 2.50 -28.27
CA GLY A 548 12.46 3.68 -27.92
C GLY A 548 13.36 4.90 -27.63
N TYR A 549 12.83 6.09 -27.86
CA TYR A 549 13.56 7.35 -27.74
C TYR A 549 12.89 8.29 -26.72
N ILE A 550 13.71 9.13 -26.08
CA ILE A 550 13.26 10.18 -25.17
C ILE A 550 13.82 11.49 -25.72
N LEU A 551 12.92 12.41 -26.07
CA LEU A 551 13.28 13.65 -26.75
C LEU A 551 12.90 14.86 -25.89
N GLU A 552 13.80 15.84 -25.87
CA GLU A 552 13.53 17.21 -25.46
C GLU A 552 13.49 18.05 -26.74
N VAL A 553 12.40 18.81 -26.90
CA VAL A 553 12.05 19.49 -28.15
C VAL A 553 11.37 20.80 -27.83
N ASP A 554 11.70 21.84 -28.59
CA ASP A 554 10.93 23.07 -28.65
C ASP A 554 9.59 22.80 -29.38
N LEU A 555 8.50 23.37 -28.88
CA LEU A 555 7.16 23.18 -29.44
C LEU A 555 6.47 24.52 -29.69
N GLU A 556 6.32 24.88 -30.96
CA GLU A 556 5.34 25.87 -31.43
C GLU A 556 3.93 25.26 -31.38
N PHE A 557 2.91 26.05 -31.01
CA PHE A 557 1.51 25.61 -31.06
C PHE A 557 0.71 26.47 -32.06
N PRO A 558 0.61 26.06 -33.34
CA PRO A 558 0.00 26.86 -34.39
C PRO A 558 -1.42 27.35 -34.06
N GLN A 559 -1.67 28.66 -34.24
CA GLN A 559 -2.92 29.31 -33.82
C GLN A 559 -4.18 28.63 -34.36
N HIS A 560 -4.14 28.06 -35.58
CA HIS A 560 -5.28 27.39 -36.19
C HIS A 560 -5.74 26.12 -35.44
N LEU A 561 -4.89 25.55 -34.58
CA LEU A 561 -5.20 24.39 -33.73
C LEU A 561 -5.79 24.78 -32.36
N HIS A 562 -5.81 26.07 -32.00
CA HIS A 562 -6.17 26.53 -30.65
C HIS A 562 -7.62 26.23 -30.29
N ASP A 563 -8.57 26.49 -31.19
CA ASP A 563 -9.99 26.16 -30.97
C ASP A 563 -10.21 24.65 -30.95
N ALA A 564 -9.60 23.90 -31.89
CA ALA A 564 -9.74 22.44 -31.97
C ALA A 564 -9.18 21.71 -30.74
N HIS A 565 -8.05 22.17 -30.19
CA HIS A 565 -7.40 21.54 -29.04
C HIS A 565 -7.76 22.19 -27.70
N THR A 566 -8.66 23.19 -27.67
CA THR A 566 -9.01 23.97 -26.46
C THR A 566 -9.41 23.11 -25.27
N ASP A 567 -10.13 22.02 -25.48
CA ASP A 567 -10.69 21.20 -24.41
C ASP A 567 -9.68 20.25 -23.75
N LEU A 568 -8.70 19.76 -24.52
CA LEU A 568 -7.66 18.82 -24.09
C LEU A 568 -6.34 19.05 -24.86
N PRO A 569 -5.58 20.12 -24.58
CA PRO A 569 -4.30 20.39 -25.24
C PRO A 569 -3.27 19.30 -24.97
N PHE A 570 -2.36 19.11 -25.93
CA PHE A 570 -1.21 18.21 -25.84
C PHE A 570 -0.12 18.77 -24.90
N CYS A 571 0.97 18.01 -24.73
CA CYS A 571 2.22 18.42 -24.06
C CYS A 571 2.07 19.22 -22.73
N PRO A 572 1.24 18.78 -21.76
CA PRO A 572 0.79 19.61 -20.63
C PRO A 572 1.89 19.98 -19.61
N THR A 573 2.34 21.24 -19.58
CA THR A 573 3.46 21.84 -18.81
C THR A 573 3.32 21.85 -17.26
N ARG A 574 4.41 21.90 -16.48
CA ARG A 574 4.40 22.36 -15.07
C ARG A 574 4.98 23.76 -15.01
N GLU A 575 4.09 24.72 -14.84
CA GLU A 575 4.43 26.14 -14.73
C GLU A 575 3.69 26.76 -13.54
N LYS A 576 4.08 27.99 -13.19
CA LYS A 576 3.31 28.84 -12.28
C LYS A 576 2.23 29.55 -13.10
N PRO A 577 0.92 29.32 -12.83
CA PRO A 577 -0.12 30.10 -13.48
C PRO A 577 0.08 31.60 -13.22
N PRO A 578 -0.30 32.49 -14.16
CA PRO A 578 -0.16 33.94 -13.99
C PRO A 578 -0.70 34.43 -12.64
N GLY A 579 0.15 35.13 -11.88
CA GLY A 579 -0.18 35.65 -10.55
C GLY A 579 -0.24 34.62 -9.41
N LYS A 580 0.28 33.39 -9.59
CA LYS A 580 0.32 32.34 -8.55
C LYS A 580 1.76 31.98 -8.17
N ARG A 581 1.95 31.44 -6.96
CA ARG A 581 3.28 31.11 -6.39
C ARG A 581 3.72 29.68 -6.64
N ASP A 582 2.78 28.74 -6.69
CA ASP A 582 3.03 27.30 -6.76
C ASP A 582 2.88 26.76 -8.19
N ASP A 583 3.78 25.86 -8.57
CA ASP A 583 3.74 25.18 -9.87
C ASP A 583 2.53 24.25 -9.97
N LYS A 584 1.89 24.20 -11.14
CA LYS A 584 0.73 23.34 -11.41
C LYS A 584 0.91 22.68 -12.77
N LEU A 585 0.39 21.45 -12.90
CA LEU A 585 0.16 20.88 -14.22
C LEU A 585 -0.86 21.75 -14.96
N LEU A 586 -0.45 22.36 -16.06
CA LEU A 586 -1.30 23.08 -17.00
C LEU A 586 -1.41 22.24 -18.29
N ALA A 587 -2.43 22.50 -19.09
CA ALA A 587 -2.41 22.17 -20.50
C ALA A 587 -2.60 23.51 -21.21
N THR A 588 -1.51 24.00 -21.80
CA THR A 588 -1.42 25.34 -22.39
C THR A 588 -1.49 25.27 -23.92
N LEU A 589 -1.68 26.43 -24.53
CA LEU A 589 -1.54 26.69 -25.96
C LEU A 589 -0.51 27.81 -26.17
N CYS A 590 0.46 27.90 -25.27
CA CYS A 590 1.65 28.71 -25.44
C CYS A 590 2.65 27.95 -26.31
N ASP A 591 3.48 28.68 -27.05
CA ASP A 591 4.76 28.13 -27.52
C ASP A 591 5.63 27.91 -26.27
N ASN A 592 5.99 26.66 -26.00
CA ASN A 592 6.55 26.25 -24.71
C ASN A 592 8.00 25.84 -24.85
N ILE A 593 8.89 26.71 -24.38
CA ILE A 593 10.13 26.25 -23.75
C ILE A 593 9.74 25.71 -22.35
N GLU A 594 10.12 24.47 -22.06
CA GLU A 594 10.15 23.81 -20.74
C GLU A 594 8.86 23.26 -20.02
N LEU A 595 8.89 21.94 -19.75
CA LEU A 595 8.65 21.30 -18.42
C LEU A 595 7.28 20.75 -17.88
N ASN A 596 6.50 19.95 -18.62
CA ASN A 596 5.31 19.07 -18.25
C ASN A 596 5.18 18.34 -16.85
N THR A 597 4.00 17.82 -16.35
CA THR A 597 3.80 16.68 -15.32
C THR A 597 2.56 16.59 -14.30
N LYS A 598 1.79 15.45 -14.30
CA LYS A 598 1.15 14.56 -13.21
C LYS A 598 -0.39 14.28 -12.89
N PHE A 599 -0.72 12.96 -12.78
CA PHE A 599 -2.04 12.21 -12.75
C PHE A 599 -2.73 11.90 -11.34
N ARG A 600 -3.70 10.94 -11.03
CA ARG A 600 -4.68 9.98 -11.71
C ARG A 600 -5.92 9.54 -10.84
N THR A 601 -7.01 8.98 -11.42
CA THR A 601 -8.29 8.46 -10.81
C THR A 601 -9.33 7.89 -11.83
N LEU A 602 -10.01 6.71 -11.75
CA LEU A 602 -10.18 5.69 -10.66
C LEU A 602 -10.15 4.15 -10.99
N ALA A 603 -11.25 3.39 -11.30
CA ALA A 603 -11.51 1.90 -11.18
C ALA A 603 -12.39 1.35 -9.98
N LYS A 604 -12.93 0.09 -10.03
CA LYS A 604 -13.87 -0.53 -9.02
C LYS A 604 -13.94 -2.09 -8.86
N ASN A 605 -13.71 -2.61 -7.65
CA ASN A 605 -14.52 -3.56 -6.83
C ASN A 605 -13.78 -3.79 -5.50
N ASP A 606 -14.50 -3.95 -4.39
CA ASP A 606 -14.09 -3.21 -3.18
C ASP A 606 -13.11 -3.91 -2.23
N PHE A 607 -12.82 -5.20 -2.42
CA PHE A 607 -11.72 -5.90 -1.74
C PHE A 607 -10.59 -6.24 -2.73
N GLU A 608 -10.78 -7.26 -3.57
CA GLU A 608 -9.74 -7.76 -4.49
C GLU A 608 -9.29 -6.72 -5.52
N LYS A 609 -10.21 -6.06 -6.23
CA LYS A 609 -9.82 -5.05 -7.23
C LYS A 609 -9.29 -3.76 -6.58
N ASN A 610 -9.54 -3.51 -5.30
CA ASN A 610 -8.82 -2.48 -4.53
C ASN A 610 -7.38 -2.91 -4.27
N LEU A 611 -7.14 -4.17 -3.86
CA LEU A 611 -5.79 -4.73 -3.72
C LEU A 611 -5.03 -4.67 -5.05
N TYR A 612 -5.47 -5.37 -6.11
CA TYR A 612 -4.73 -5.43 -7.38
C TYR A 612 -4.48 -4.05 -8.03
N LYS A 613 -5.42 -3.11 -7.91
CA LYS A 613 -5.22 -1.73 -8.35
C LYS A 613 -4.16 -1.00 -7.52
N LEU A 614 -4.20 -1.14 -6.20
CA LEU A 614 -3.19 -0.55 -5.32
C LEU A 614 -1.82 -1.18 -5.57
N MET A 615 -1.76 -2.48 -5.89
CA MET A 615 -0.54 -3.15 -6.33
C MET A 615 0.03 -2.49 -7.61
N ASN A 616 -0.77 -2.38 -8.67
CA ASN A 616 -0.36 -1.73 -9.93
C ASN A 616 0.12 -0.29 -9.70
N ASN A 617 -0.68 0.51 -8.98
CA ASN A 617 -0.38 1.93 -8.75
C ASN A 617 0.85 2.13 -7.85
N THR A 618 1.18 1.17 -6.97
CA THR A 618 2.35 1.27 -6.08
C THR A 618 3.64 0.77 -6.70
N VAL A 619 3.61 -0.28 -7.56
CA VAL A 619 4.73 -0.64 -8.44
C VAL A 619 5.10 0.57 -9.30
N PHE A 620 4.10 1.14 -9.96
CA PHE A 620 4.26 2.37 -10.73
C PHE A 620 4.87 3.50 -9.88
N GLY A 621 4.28 3.80 -8.71
CA GLY A 621 4.78 4.85 -7.82
C GLY A 621 6.21 4.62 -7.33
N LYS A 622 6.64 3.37 -7.18
CA LYS A 622 8.01 3.00 -6.77
C LYS A 622 9.05 3.29 -7.84
N THR A 623 8.74 3.14 -9.12
CA THR A 623 9.70 3.47 -10.20
C THR A 623 10.21 4.91 -10.08
N MET A 624 9.37 5.84 -9.63
CA MET A 624 9.65 7.28 -9.50
C MET A 624 9.85 7.76 -8.05
N GLU A 625 10.22 6.89 -7.11
CA GLU A 625 10.42 7.30 -5.72
C GLU A 625 11.60 8.29 -5.62
N ASN A 626 11.34 9.56 -5.29
CA ASN A 626 12.39 10.57 -5.16
C ASN A 626 13.31 10.22 -3.97
N VAL A 627 14.50 9.73 -4.30
CA VAL A 627 15.50 9.30 -3.32
C VAL A 627 16.18 10.46 -2.59
N ARG A 628 16.09 11.71 -3.12
CA ARG A 628 16.68 12.91 -2.48
C ARG A 628 15.88 13.41 -1.27
N ASP A 629 14.56 13.17 -1.24
CA ASP A 629 13.68 13.62 -0.13
C ASP A 629 13.85 12.77 1.15
N ARG A 630 14.65 11.69 1.10
CA ARG A 630 14.89 10.77 2.22
C ARG A 630 15.88 11.38 3.23
N VAL A 631 15.35 11.94 4.32
CA VAL A 631 16.16 12.35 5.50
C VAL A 631 16.41 11.18 6.45
N ASP A 632 17.52 11.23 7.21
CA ASP A 632 17.80 10.33 8.32
C ASP A 632 17.40 11.01 9.64
N VAL A 633 16.38 10.47 10.32
CA VAL A 633 15.92 11.00 11.62
C VAL A 633 16.48 10.15 12.75
N LYS A 634 17.01 10.79 13.79
CA LYS A 634 17.48 10.13 15.02
C LYS A 634 16.78 10.70 16.25
N LEU A 635 16.23 9.78 17.06
CA LEU A 635 15.66 10.06 18.37
C LEU A 635 16.73 9.92 19.45
N LEU A 636 16.87 10.94 20.30
CA LEU A 636 17.93 11.03 21.29
C LEU A 636 17.36 11.47 22.64
N THR A 637 17.78 10.76 23.69
CA THR A 637 17.39 10.99 25.09
C THR A 637 18.52 11.57 25.94
N LYS A 638 19.64 11.96 25.33
CA LYS A 638 20.82 12.53 25.99
C LYS A 638 21.34 13.73 25.20
N TRP A 639 21.65 14.82 25.89
CA TRP A 639 22.23 16.02 25.27
C TRP A 639 23.69 15.80 24.86
N GLU A 640 24.51 15.37 25.83
CA GLU A 640 25.97 15.29 25.70
C GLU A 640 26.48 13.97 25.08
N GLY A 641 27.76 13.99 24.70
CA GLY A 641 28.52 12.82 24.29
C GLY A 641 28.48 12.55 22.79
N ARG A 642 29.32 11.60 22.32
CA ARG A 642 29.59 11.34 20.89
C ARG A 642 28.36 11.01 20.03
N TYR A 643 27.27 10.58 20.67
CA TYR A 643 25.99 10.25 20.03
C TYR A 643 24.81 11.05 20.61
N GLY A 644 25.08 12.05 21.45
CA GLY A 644 24.06 12.93 22.02
C GLY A 644 23.55 13.98 21.04
N ALA A 645 22.52 14.72 21.45
CA ALA A 645 21.89 15.75 20.63
C ALA A 645 22.87 16.83 20.14
N GLU A 646 23.78 17.29 21.00
CA GLU A 646 24.80 18.28 20.66
C GLU A 646 25.67 17.82 19.48
N ALA A 647 26.24 16.62 19.58
CA ALA A 647 27.11 16.02 18.57
C ALA A 647 26.40 15.66 17.25
N MET A 648 25.05 15.74 17.22
CA MET A 648 24.23 15.54 16.03
C MET A 648 23.76 16.86 15.43
N ILE A 649 23.49 17.89 16.24
CA ILE A 649 23.25 19.27 15.78
C ILE A 649 24.53 19.86 15.16
N ALA A 650 25.70 19.56 15.72
CA ALA A 650 27.00 20.06 15.24
C ALA A 650 27.46 19.46 13.89
N LYS A 651 26.65 18.60 13.25
CA LYS A 651 27.02 17.99 11.95
C LYS A 651 26.66 18.90 10.78
N PRO A 652 27.50 18.99 9.73
CA PRO A 652 27.22 19.85 8.57
C PRO A 652 26.03 19.38 7.71
N ASN A 653 25.51 18.17 7.93
CA ASN A 653 24.26 17.69 7.32
C ASN A 653 23.02 17.85 8.23
N PHE A 654 23.11 18.55 9.36
CA PHE A 654 21.96 18.90 10.17
C PHE A 654 20.92 19.68 9.36
N HIS A 655 19.65 19.25 9.40
CA HIS A 655 18.55 19.95 8.75
C HIS A 655 17.63 20.67 9.74
N SER A 656 17.16 19.96 10.76
CA SER A 656 16.17 20.46 11.71
C SER A 656 16.23 19.68 13.03
N ARG A 657 15.60 20.23 14.07
CA ARG A 657 15.31 19.52 15.32
C ARG A 657 13.86 19.74 15.72
N SER A 658 13.23 18.72 16.28
CA SER A 658 11.92 18.79 16.92
C SER A 658 12.03 18.24 18.34
N ILE A 659 11.61 19.01 19.34
CA ILE A 659 11.53 18.57 20.73
C ILE A 659 10.22 17.80 20.89
N LEU A 660 10.30 16.57 21.39
CA LEU A 660 9.15 15.64 21.53
C LEU A 660 8.72 15.50 22.99
N SER A 661 9.65 15.65 23.92
CA SER A 661 9.42 15.85 25.35
C SER A 661 10.65 16.52 25.96
N GLU A 662 10.59 16.86 27.24
CA GLU A 662 11.74 17.35 28.03
C GLU A 662 13.01 16.48 27.86
N ASN A 663 12.82 15.15 27.75
CA ASN A 663 13.89 14.15 27.69
C ASN A 663 13.97 13.44 26.33
N LEU A 664 13.37 13.99 25.27
CA LEU A 664 13.39 13.37 23.93
C LEU A 664 13.40 14.41 22.80
N VAL A 665 14.44 14.36 21.96
CA VAL A 665 14.56 15.19 20.75
C VAL A 665 14.70 14.33 19.50
N ALA A 666 13.98 14.70 18.43
CA ALA A 666 14.22 14.22 17.08
C ALA A 666 15.16 15.19 16.35
N ILE A 667 16.22 14.67 15.75
CA ILE A 667 17.12 15.42 14.85
C ILE A 667 17.00 14.85 13.46
N GLU A 668 16.76 15.72 12.48
CA GLU A 668 16.72 15.40 11.06
C GLU A 668 18.06 15.73 10.41
N LEU A 669 18.66 14.75 9.74
CA LEU A 669 19.91 14.88 9.00
C LEU A 669 19.66 14.63 7.50
N ARG A 670 20.29 15.44 6.64
CA ARG A 670 20.35 15.18 5.19
C ARG A 670 21.31 14.04 4.90
N LYS A 671 21.10 13.31 3.80
CA LYS A 671 22.05 12.30 3.33
C LYS A 671 23.22 12.96 2.63
N PHE A 672 24.45 12.57 3.00
CA PHE A 672 25.66 12.91 2.24
C PHE A 672 25.73 12.14 0.91
N GLU A 673 25.27 10.88 0.94
CA GLU A 673 25.26 9.99 -0.22
C GLU A 673 23.81 9.60 -0.56
N VAL A 674 23.38 9.91 -1.79
CA VAL A 674 22.07 9.51 -2.31
C VAL A 674 22.28 8.45 -3.38
N LYS A 675 21.75 7.24 -3.14
CA LYS A 675 21.82 6.14 -4.10
C LYS A 675 20.57 6.14 -4.99
N PHE A 676 20.76 6.39 -6.27
CA PHE A 676 19.74 6.18 -7.30
C PHE A 676 19.60 4.67 -7.56
N ASP A 677 18.52 4.08 -7.05
CA ASP A 677 18.28 2.63 -7.08
C ASP A 677 16.86 2.30 -7.59
N LYS A 678 16.32 3.14 -8.48
CA LYS A 678 14.97 3.06 -9.04
C LYS A 678 14.99 3.34 -10.55
N PRO A 679 14.30 2.53 -11.39
CA PRO A 679 14.27 2.73 -12.84
C PRO A 679 13.19 3.77 -13.21
N ILE A 680 13.53 5.04 -12.99
CA ILE A 680 12.64 6.21 -13.14
C ILE A 680 12.03 6.34 -14.55
N TYR A 681 12.74 5.89 -15.59
CA TYR A 681 12.30 5.90 -16.98
C TYR A 681 11.06 5.02 -17.20
N VAL A 682 10.92 3.89 -16.49
CA VAL A 682 9.73 3.02 -16.58
C VAL A 682 8.50 3.79 -16.12
N GLY A 683 8.67 4.56 -15.03
CA GLY A 683 7.67 5.50 -14.55
C GLY A 683 7.31 6.52 -15.63
N MET A 684 8.30 7.18 -16.22
CA MET A 684 8.08 8.15 -17.30
C MET A 684 7.30 7.58 -18.49
N CYS A 685 7.58 6.35 -18.92
CA CYS A 685 6.90 5.72 -20.05
C CYS A 685 5.47 5.27 -19.70
N ILE A 686 5.24 4.62 -18.54
CA ILE A 686 3.89 4.30 -18.04
C ILE A 686 3.07 5.59 -17.88
N LEU A 687 3.72 6.69 -17.49
CA LEU A 687 3.09 8.00 -17.48
C LEU A 687 2.73 8.47 -18.90
N GLY A 688 3.67 8.50 -19.85
CA GLY A 688 3.44 8.94 -21.24
C GLY A 688 2.29 8.20 -21.92
N ILE A 689 2.41 6.87 -22.00
CA ILE A 689 1.45 5.95 -22.63
C ILE A 689 0.02 6.11 -22.08
N SER A 690 -0.11 6.42 -20.79
CA SER A 690 -1.43 6.61 -20.19
C SER A 690 -2.10 7.95 -20.51
N LYS A 691 -1.36 8.93 -21.05
CA LYS A 691 -1.96 10.15 -21.61
C LYS A 691 -2.51 9.87 -23.00
N THR A 692 -1.78 9.12 -23.84
CA THR A 692 -2.18 8.85 -25.23
C THR A 692 -3.55 8.18 -25.26
N CYS A 693 -3.80 7.17 -24.42
CA CYS A 693 -5.13 6.53 -24.28
C CYS A 693 -6.32 7.49 -24.07
N LEU A 694 -6.13 8.62 -23.36
CA LEU A 694 -7.17 9.66 -23.24
C LEU A 694 -7.19 10.62 -24.43
N TYR A 695 -6.03 10.95 -25.00
CA TYR A 695 -5.93 11.78 -26.20
C TYR A 695 -6.53 11.08 -27.43
N GLU A 696 -6.17 9.82 -27.69
CA GLU A 696 -6.75 8.92 -28.69
C GLU A 696 -8.29 8.90 -28.57
N PHE A 697 -8.81 8.59 -27.38
CA PHE A 697 -10.26 8.52 -27.15
C PHE A 697 -10.99 9.86 -27.37
N HIS A 698 -10.31 10.99 -27.13
CA HIS A 698 -10.87 12.31 -27.42
C HIS A 698 -10.72 12.69 -28.91
N HIS A 699 -9.49 12.83 -29.39
CA HIS A 699 -9.13 13.41 -30.68
C HIS A 699 -9.35 12.48 -31.88
N GLU A 700 -9.30 11.16 -31.71
CA GLU A 700 -9.51 10.19 -32.81
C GLU A 700 -10.93 9.60 -32.83
N TYR A 701 -11.69 9.73 -31.72
CA TYR A 701 -13.02 9.13 -31.60
C TYR A 701 -14.13 10.13 -31.23
N MET A 702 -14.10 10.75 -30.04
CA MET A 702 -15.19 11.64 -29.61
C MET A 702 -15.29 12.92 -30.46
N ALA A 703 -14.17 13.61 -30.69
CA ALA A 703 -14.14 14.87 -31.43
C ALA A 703 -14.44 14.70 -32.93
N PRO A 704 -13.93 13.69 -33.66
CA PRO A 704 -14.33 13.48 -35.06
C PRO A 704 -15.81 13.08 -35.23
N LEU A 705 -16.36 12.31 -34.28
CA LEU A 705 -17.72 11.79 -34.34
C LEU A 705 -18.80 12.85 -34.09
N PHE A 706 -18.53 13.81 -33.19
CA PHE A 706 -19.50 14.84 -32.80
C PHE A 706 -19.09 16.27 -33.19
N ARG A 707 -17.82 16.51 -33.49
CA ARG A 707 -17.25 17.84 -33.80
C ARG A 707 -17.54 18.83 -32.67
N GLU A 708 -17.82 20.08 -33.01
CA GLU A 708 -18.20 21.17 -32.09
C GLU A 708 -19.37 20.83 -31.15
N LYS A 709 -20.16 19.79 -31.44
CA LYS A 709 -21.26 19.32 -30.56
C LYS A 709 -20.79 18.53 -29.35
N CYS A 710 -19.50 18.25 -29.20
CA CYS A 710 -18.94 17.54 -28.04
C CYS A 710 -17.91 18.42 -27.32
N LYS A 711 -18.17 18.69 -26.04
CA LYS A 711 -17.31 19.50 -25.18
C LYS A 711 -16.89 18.74 -23.93
N ILE A 712 -15.60 18.70 -23.61
CA ILE A 712 -15.12 18.25 -22.30
C ILE A 712 -15.51 19.30 -21.26
N MET A 713 -16.30 18.88 -20.29
CA MET A 713 -16.60 19.68 -19.10
C MET A 713 -15.43 19.61 -18.12
N TYR A 714 -14.92 18.40 -17.90
CA TYR A 714 -13.96 18.11 -16.84
C TYR A 714 -13.18 16.83 -17.14
N THR A 715 -11.92 16.79 -16.73
CA THR A 715 -11.16 15.54 -16.60
C THR A 715 -10.51 15.46 -15.23
N ASP A 716 -10.63 14.30 -14.57
CA ASP A 716 -9.60 13.83 -13.64
C ASP A 716 -9.12 12.45 -14.09
N THR A 717 -8.48 12.45 -15.26
CA THR A 717 -7.17 11.83 -15.42
C THR A 717 -7.06 10.30 -15.66
N ASP A 718 -7.97 9.44 -15.16
CA ASP A 718 -8.47 8.30 -15.97
C ASP A 718 -9.86 8.65 -16.57
N SER A 719 -10.45 9.78 -16.14
CA SER A 719 -11.86 10.10 -16.35
C SER A 719 -12.09 11.36 -17.19
N LEU A 720 -13.13 11.31 -18.01
CA LEU A 720 -13.59 12.38 -18.91
C LEU A 720 -15.09 12.60 -18.70
N ILE A 721 -15.49 13.85 -18.46
CA ILE A 721 -16.90 14.29 -18.47
C ILE A 721 -17.13 15.09 -19.73
N TYR A 722 -18.09 14.65 -20.54
CA TYR A 722 -18.51 15.31 -21.76
C TYR A 722 -19.93 15.88 -21.62
N HIS A 723 -20.15 17.05 -22.20
CA HIS A 723 -21.44 17.49 -22.71
C HIS A 723 -21.47 17.18 -24.22
N VAL A 724 -22.54 16.54 -24.69
CA VAL A 724 -22.68 16.13 -26.10
C VAL A 724 -24.08 16.45 -26.60
N GLU A 725 -24.19 17.20 -27.69
CA GLU A 725 -25.45 17.43 -28.42
C GLU A 725 -25.62 16.38 -29.53
N CYS A 726 -26.66 15.55 -29.41
CA CYS A 726 -27.02 14.48 -30.35
C CYS A 726 -28.42 13.94 -30.02
N ASP A 727 -29.04 13.18 -30.92
CA ASP A 727 -30.40 12.66 -30.72
C ASP A 727 -30.46 11.58 -29.62
N ASP A 728 -29.61 10.56 -29.72
CA ASP A 728 -29.36 9.60 -28.63
C ASP A 728 -27.92 9.10 -28.58
N ILE A 729 -27.22 9.49 -27.53
CA ILE A 729 -25.86 9.07 -27.23
C ILE A 729 -25.76 7.57 -26.89
N TYR A 730 -26.84 6.96 -26.40
CA TYR A 730 -26.84 5.54 -26.02
C TYR A 730 -26.93 4.61 -27.24
N ASP A 731 -27.51 5.06 -28.35
CA ASP A 731 -27.50 4.29 -29.60
C ASP A 731 -26.12 4.31 -30.26
N VAL A 732 -25.36 5.42 -30.10
CA VAL A 732 -23.91 5.45 -30.41
C VAL A 732 -23.14 4.46 -29.54
N MET A 733 -23.40 4.42 -28.22
CA MET A 733 -22.76 3.44 -27.32
C MET A 733 -23.11 1.97 -27.65
N LYS A 734 -24.29 1.70 -28.19
CA LYS A 734 -24.68 0.35 -28.66
C LYS A 734 -23.96 -0.03 -29.95
N ARG A 735 -23.80 0.91 -30.88
CA ARG A 735 -23.06 0.71 -32.14
C ARG A 735 -21.59 0.38 -31.86
N ASP A 736 -20.94 1.18 -31.03
CA ASP A 736 -19.49 1.11 -30.78
C ASP A 736 -19.18 0.38 -29.47
N ILE A 737 -20.01 -0.60 -29.10
CA ILE A 737 -20.00 -1.29 -27.80
C ILE A 737 -18.66 -1.96 -27.48
N ASN A 738 -17.87 -2.32 -28.50
CA ASN A 738 -16.52 -2.87 -28.35
C ASN A 738 -15.49 -1.89 -27.74
N ARG A 739 -15.77 -0.57 -27.74
CA ARG A 739 -14.92 0.46 -27.10
C ARG A 739 -15.25 0.67 -25.60
N PHE A 740 -16.38 0.16 -25.13
CA PHE A 740 -16.91 0.43 -23.79
C PHE A 740 -16.91 -0.81 -22.90
N ASP A 741 -16.61 -0.64 -21.61
CA ASP A 741 -16.87 -1.67 -20.60
C ASP A 741 -18.26 -1.45 -20.00
N THR A 742 -19.17 -2.36 -20.31
CA THR A 742 -20.55 -2.37 -19.79
C THR A 742 -20.81 -3.58 -18.90
N SER A 743 -19.79 -4.34 -18.50
CA SER A 743 -19.96 -5.51 -17.61
C SER A 743 -20.46 -5.16 -16.20
N ASP A 744 -20.18 -3.94 -15.72
CA ASP A 744 -20.70 -3.39 -14.45
C ASP A 744 -22.15 -2.83 -14.59
N TYR A 745 -22.86 -3.00 -15.72
CA TYR A 745 -24.24 -2.52 -15.91
C TYR A 745 -25.28 -3.53 -15.40
N ALA A 746 -26.49 -3.03 -15.07
CA ALA A 746 -27.64 -3.87 -14.76
C ALA A 746 -28.23 -4.51 -16.04
N VAL A 747 -28.72 -5.75 -15.93
CA VAL A 747 -29.32 -6.52 -17.05
C VAL A 747 -30.56 -5.81 -17.62
N ASP A 748 -31.34 -5.19 -16.74
CA ASP A 748 -32.59 -4.45 -16.97
C ASP A 748 -32.37 -2.94 -17.15
N ASN A 749 -31.15 -2.49 -17.53
CA ASN A 749 -30.86 -1.07 -17.60
C ASN A 749 -31.77 -0.32 -18.58
N ALA A 750 -32.31 0.84 -18.14
CA ALA A 750 -33.30 1.66 -18.86
C ALA A 750 -32.84 2.28 -20.21
N TYR A 751 -31.68 1.87 -20.71
CA TYR A 751 -31.13 2.28 -22.01
C TYR A 751 -31.03 1.10 -23.00
N SER A 752 -31.36 -0.12 -22.56
CA SER A 752 -31.26 -1.38 -23.32
C SER A 752 -29.85 -1.63 -23.89
N ILE A 753 -28.82 -1.32 -23.09
CA ILE A 753 -27.41 -1.56 -23.45
C ILE A 753 -27.02 -2.98 -23.04
N GLN A 754 -26.43 -3.74 -23.97
CA GLN A 754 -25.94 -5.10 -23.71
C GLN A 754 -24.72 -5.10 -22.78
N LEU A 755 -24.55 -6.17 -21.99
CA LEU A 755 -23.40 -6.35 -21.10
C LEU A 755 -22.23 -6.93 -21.91
N ALA A 756 -21.15 -6.15 -22.04
CA ALA A 756 -20.02 -6.47 -22.90
C ALA A 756 -18.68 -6.06 -22.29
N ASN A 757 -17.63 -6.78 -22.72
CA ASN A 757 -16.21 -6.60 -22.38
C ASN A 757 -15.86 -6.79 -20.89
N LYS A 758 -14.56 -6.84 -20.58
CA LYS A 758 -13.99 -6.75 -19.21
C LYS A 758 -12.75 -5.84 -19.16
N LYS A 759 -12.57 -5.05 -20.23
CA LYS A 759 -11.49 -4.08 -20.49
C LYS A 759 -12.12 -3.02 -21.39
N GLY A 760 -11.99 -1.73 -21.07
CA GLY A 760 -12.64 -0.63 -21.79
C GLY A 760 -12.98 0.56 -20.89
N LEU A 761 -13.62 1.60 -21.46
CA LEU A 761 -14.08 2.76 -20.71
C LEU A 761 -15.43 2.49 -20.02
N ASN A 762 -15.50 2.85 -18.74
CA ASN A 762 -16.58 2.49 -17.83
C ASN A 762 -17.43 3.73 -17.46
N ARG A 763 -18.76 3.64 -17.52
CA ARG A 763 -19.65 4.74 -17.09
C ARG A 763 -19.84 4.75 -15.57
N LYS A 764 -18.98 5.47 -14.86
CA LYS A 764 -19.03 5.64 -13.39
C LYS A 764 -19.41 7.10 -13.04
N CYS A 765 -19.16 7.58 -11.82
CA CYS A 765 -19.57 8.94 -11.37
C CYS A 765 -18.65 9.47 -10.24
N ASN A 766 -17.35 9.18 -10.35
CA ASN A 766 -16.36 9.46 -9.30
C ASN A 766 -15.23 10.35 -9.86
N CYS A 767 -15.56 11.58 -10.24
CA CYS A 767 -14.57 12.62 -10.48
C CYS A 767 -13.93 13.08 -9.15
N THR A 768 -12.85 13.87 -9.21
CA THR A 768 -12.06 14.19 -8.01
C THR A 768 -11.35 15.55 -8.10
N ARG A 769 -11.92 16.60 -7.49
CA ARG A 769 -11.19 17.66 -6.74
C ARG A 769 -12.17 18.67 -6.14
N LYS A 770 -12.89 19.47 -6.94
CA LYS A 770 -14.02 20.29 -6.50
C LYS A 770 -15.11 20.31 -7.58
N TYR A 771 -16.30 19.76 -7.29
CA TYR A 771 -17.48 19.79 -8.19
C TYR A 771 -18.75 19.30 -7.47
N ALA A 772 -19.91 19.50 -8.11
CA ALA A 772 -21.16 18.81 -7.78
C ALA A 772 -21.86 18.29 -9.05
N LEU A 773 -22.49 17.13 -8.97
CA LEU A 773 -23.32 16.53 -10.03
C LEU A 773 -24.71 16.21 -9.47
N ARG A 774 -25.74 16.74 -10.14
CA ARG A 774 -27.16 16.46 -9.87
C ARG A 774 -27.69 15.55 -10.97
N VAL A 775 -28.26 14.41 -10.60
CA VAL A 775 -28.81 13.41 -11.53
C VAL A 775 -30.22 13.05 -11.09
N GLN A 776 -31.19 13.12 -12.00
CA GLN A 776 -32.59 12.85 -11.69
C GLN A 776 -32.77 11.44 -11.09
N GLY A 777 -33.59 11.36 -10.03
CA GLY A 777 -33.81 10.11 -9.27
C GLY A 777 -32.62 9.67 -8.40
N LYS A 778 -31.56 10.47 -8.25
CA LYS A 778 -30.38 10.16 -7.44
C LYS A 778 -30.00 11.34 -6.54
N LYS A 779 -29.31 11.04 -5.43
CA LYS A 779 -28.79 12.06 -4.50
C LYS A 779 -27.60 12.79 -5.11
N ASP A 780 -27.52 14.10 -4.90
CA ASP A 780 -26.44 14.96 -5.42
C ASP A 780 -25.04 14.46 -5.00
N ALA A 781 -24.18 14.22 -5.99
CA ALA A 781 -22.80 13.79 -5.79
C ALA A 781 -21.88 15.02 -5.68
N LYS A 782 -21.42 15.33 -4.47
CA LYS A 782 -20.63 16.52 -4.12
C LYS A 782 -19.20 16.12 -3.73
N LYS A 783 -18.18 16.90 -4.12
CA LYS A 783 -16.77 16.74 -3.69
C LYS A 783 -16.11 18.09 -3.45
N ALA A 784 -15.40 18.23 -2.32
CA ALA A 784 -14.55 19.39 -2.02
C ALA A 784 -13.20 18.93 -1.44
N LYS A 785 -12.10 19.15 -2.19
CA LYS A 785 -10.72 18.79 -1.77
C LYS A 785 -10.37 19.46 -0.44
N GLY A 786 -9.88 18.66 0.52
CA GLY A 786 -9.46 19.13 1.84
C GLY A 786 -10.58 19.22 2.89
N VAL A 787 -11.84 18.99 2.50
CA VAL A 787 -13.00 18.96 3.40
C VAL A 787 -13.40 17.51 3.67
N LYS A 788 -13.73 17.19 4.93
CA LYS A 788 -14.22 15.87 5.36
C LYS A 788 -15.53 15.51 4.65
N SER A 789 -15.66 14.24 4.30
CA SER A 789 -16.85 13.69 3.61
C SER A 789 -18.16 13.90 4.38
N SER A 790 -18.13 13.84 5.71
CA SER A 790 -19.26 14.16 6.59
C SER A 790 -19.73 15.60 6.44
N VAL A 791 -18.82 16.55 6.47
CA VAL A 791 -19.08 17.99 6.33
C VAL A 791 -19.62 18.33 4.94
N VAL A 792 -19.05 17.71 3.88
CA VAL A 792 -19.57 17.80 2.50
C VAL A 792 -20.97 17.17 2.36
N ALA A 793 -21.26 16.10 3.11
CA ALA A 793 -22.57 15.47 3.08
C ALA A 793 -23.67 16.35 3.70
N LYS A 794 -23.38 16.98 4.84
CA LYS A 794 -24.33 17.73 5.69
C LYS A 794 -24.43 19.22 5.38
N SER A 795 -23.31 19.94 5.46
CA SER A 795 -23.30 21.42 5.45
C SER A 795 -23.08 22.05 4.07
N ILE A 796 -23.00 21.25 3.01
CA ILE A 796 -22.81 21.72 1.64
C ILE A 796 -23.94 21.21 0.76
N THR A 797 -24.65 22.10 0.07
CA THR A 797 -25.72 21.77 -0.90
C THR A 797 -25.19 21.71 -2.33
N PHE A 798 -26.04 21.51 -3.34
CA PHE A 798 -25.67 21.76 -4.75
C PHE A 798 -25.79 23.26 -5.08
N GLU A 799 -26.78 23.88 -4.45
CA GLU A 799 -27.11 25.30 -4.48
C GLU A 799 -25.92 26.15 -4.01
N ASP A 800 -25.14 25.68 -3.02
CA ASP A 800 -23.88 26.30 -2.59
C ASP A 800 -22.85 26.41 -3.72
N TYR A 801 -22.70 25.37 -4.56
CA TYR A 801 -21.81 25.43 -5.73
C TYR A 801 -22.35 26.39 -6.80
N THR A 802 -23.68 26.43 -6.97
CA THR A 802 -24.33 27.32 -7.95
C THR A 802 -24.22 28.78 -7.50
N CYS A 803 -24.41 29.06 -6.21
CA CYS A 803 -24.23 30.38 -5.59
C CYS A 803 -22.77 30.83 -5.66
N CYS A 804 -21.83 29.95 -5.31
CA CYS A 804 -20.39 30.19 -5.43
C CYS A 804 -20.00 30.56 -6.86
N LEU A 805 -20.46 29.79 -7.86
CA LEU A 805 -20.16 30.03 -9.28
C LEU A 805 -20.77 31.34 -9.80
N ASN A 806 -22.06 31.59 -9.54
CA ASN A 806 -22.79 32.72 -10.11
C ASN A 806 -22.43 34.05 -9.45
N ASN A 807 -22.22 34.05 -8.13
CA ASN A 807 -21.97 35.27 -7.34
C ASN A 807 -20.49 35.50 -7.04
N ALA A 808 -19.60 34.61 -7.49
CA ALA A 808 -18.16 34.61 -7.21
C ALA A 808 -17.79 34.64 -5.70
N ILE A 809 -18.60 34.01 -4.85
CA ILE A 809 -18.41 33.97 -3.39
C ILE A 809 -17.60 32.74 -2.98
N GLU A 810 -16.49 32.92 -2.25
CA GLU A 810 -15.81 31.81 -1.56
C GLU A 810 -16.60 31.33 -0.34
N MET A 811 -16.66 30.02 -0.13
CA MET A 811 -17.44 29.42 0.96
C MET A 811 -16.53 28.58 1.86
N THR A 812 -16.37 29.02 3.11
CA THR A 812 -15.66 28.27 4.15
C THR A 812 -16.59 27.29 4.87
N ARG A 813 -16.00 26.25 5.47
CA ARG A 813 -16.64 25.38 6.47
C ARG A 813 -15.65 25.08 7.59
N ARG A 814 -16.15 24.97 8.81
CA ARG A 814 -15.39 24.45 9.96
C ARG A 814 -15.48 22.92 9.96
N GLN A 815 -14.39 22.25 10.34
CA GLN A 815 -14.35 20.80 10.50
C GLN A 815 -13.39 20.43 11.63
N SER A 816 -13.64 19.29 12.27
CA SER A 816 -12.73 18.74 13.28
C SER A 816 -11.86 17.63 12.71
N CYS A 817 -10.57 17.65 13.00
CA CYS A 817 -9.58 16.63 12.65
C CYS A 817 -8.79 16.21 13.89
N ILE A 818 -8.15 15.04 13.84
CA ILE A 818 -7.10 14.70 14.80
C ILE A 818 -5.79 15.23 14.22
N GLY A 819 -4.91 15.77 15.06
CA GLY A 819 -3.55 16.14 14.70
C GLY A 819 -2.69 16.26 15.96
N SER A 820 -1.36 16.29 15.78
CA SER A 820 -0.42 16.36 16.89
C SER A 820 0.32 17.71 16.97
N LYS A 821 0.70 18.08 18.19
CA LYS A 821 1.48 19.27 18.52
C LYS A 821 2.45 18.89 19.62
N LEU A 822 3.76 19.10 19.40
CA LEU A 822 4.82 18.65 20.32
C LEU A 822 4.71 17.16 20.72
N HIS A 823 4.31 16.30 19.76
CA HIS A 823 4.03 14.86 19.96
C HIS A 823 2.88 14.49 20.90
N GLU A 824 2.14 15.45 21.45
CA GLU A 824 0.83 15.20 22.06
C GLU A 824 -0.27 15.26 20.98
N VAL A 825 -1.35 14.49 21.18
CA VAL A 825 -2.41 14.29 20.18
C VAL A 825 -3.70 14.99 20.62
N TYR A 826 -4.30 15.75 19.72
CA TYR A 826 -5.43 16.62 20.00
C TYR A 826 -6.53 16.50 18.93
N THR A 827 -7.79 16.67 19.34
CA THR A 827 -8.84 17.05 18.38
C THR A 827 -8.72 18.56 18.12
N ILE A 828 -8.48 18.90 16.87
CA ILE A 828 -8.34 20.26 16.35
C ILE A 828 -9.61 20.61 15.58
N SER A 829 -10.20 21.78 15.84
CA SER A 829 -11.19 22.39 14.95
C SER A 829 -10.50 23.38 14.04
N GLU A 830 -10.68 23.26 12.73
CA GLU A 830 -10.07 24.12 11.71
C GLU A 830 -11.13 24.67 10.74
N THR A 831 -10.88 25.86 10.19
CA THR A 831 -11.77 26.51 9.21
C THR A 831 -11.10 26.51 7.83
N LYS A 832 -11.73 25.89 6.82
CA LYS A 832 -11.15 25.71 5.47
C LYS A 832 -12.07 26.20 4.34
N ILE A 833 -11.48 26.67 3.24
CA ILE A 833 -12.18 27.09 2.02
C ILE A 833 -12.71 25.85 1.29
N ALA A 834 -14.00 25.57 1.48
CA ALA A 834 -14.67 24.41 0.92
C ALA A 834 -14.93 24.58 -0.58
N ILE A 835 -15.56 25.70 -0.97
CA ILE A 835 -15.85 26.03 -2.38
C ILE A 835 -15.21 27.39 -2.70
N SER A 836 -14.73 27.53 -3.94
CA SER A 836 -14.11 28.73 -4.49
C SER A 836 -14.50 28.83 -5.97
N PRO A 837 -14.79 30.03 -6.51
CA PRO A 837 -15.18 30.22 -7.91
C PRO A 837 -13.96 30.23 -8.86
N HIS A 838 -12.75 30.35 -8.30
CA HIS A 838 -11.52 30.56 -9.03
C HIS A 838 -10.96 29.26 -9.63
N ASN A 839 -10.48 29.34 -10.88
CA ASN A 839 -9.76 28.27 -11.55
C ASN A 839 -8.32 28.72 -11.79
N ASP A 840 -7.35 28.09 -11.11
CA ASP A 840 -5.93 28.43 -11.29
C ASP A 840 -5.29 27.75 -12.51
N LYS A 841 -6.00 26.83 -13.19
CA LYS A 841 -5.41 25.96 -14.23
C LYS A 841 -5.72 26.39 -15.66
N ARG A 842 -6.75 27.21 -15.85
CA ARG A 842 -7.24 27.71 -17.15
C ARG A 842 -7.80 29.12 -16.95
N TYR A 843 -7.66 29.96 -17.95
CA TYR A 843 -8.22 31.31 -17.97
C TYR A 843 -9.76 31.24 -17.95
N ILE A 844 -10.41 31.98 -17.05
CA ILE A 844 -11.87 32.09 -17.01
C ILE A 844 -12.30 33.20 -17.98
N VAL A 845 -13.19 32.88 -18.92
CA VAL A 845 -13.73 33.89 -19.85
C VAL A 845 -14.68 34.81 -19.08
N SER A 846 -14.39 36.12 -19.11
CA SER A 846 -15.18 37.15 -18.43
C SER A 846 -16.67 37.06 -18.77
N GLY A 847 -17.53 36.95 -17.75
CA GLY A 847 -18.98 36.81 -17.92
C GLY A 847 -19.50 35.43 -18.35
N SER A 848 -18.61 34.46 -18.66
CA SER A 848 -19.01 33.08 -19.02
C SER A 848 -18.60 32.04 -17.97
N THR A 849 -19.22 30.86 -18.03
CA THR A 849 -18.77 29.66 -17.32
C THR A 849 -17.63 28.92 -18.04
N ASP A 850 -17.37 29.25 -19.31
CA ASP A 850 -16.28 28.70 -20.12
C ASP A 850 -14.88 29.03 -19.56
N THR A 851 -13.91 28.19 -19.91
CA THR A 851 -12.49 28.44 -19.64
C THR A 851 -11.62 28.08 -20.83
N LEU A 852 -10.55 28.83 -21.05
CA LEU A 852 -9.58 28.62 -22.13
C LEU A 852 -8.23 28.17 -21.55
N PRO A 853 -7.41 27.39 -22.30
CA PRO A 853 -6.01 27.19 -21.95
C PRO A 853 -5.28 28.53 -21.80
N TRP A 854 -4.32 28.60 -20.87
CA TRP A 854 -3.33 29.68 -20.91
C TRP A 854 -2.57 29.60 -22.25
N GLY A 855 -2.32 30.74 -22.88
CA GLY A 855 -1.74 30.81 -24.23
C GLY A 855 -2.77 30.87 -25.38
N HIS A 856 -4.04 30.51 -25.15
CA HIS A 856 -5.07 30.63 -26.18
C HIS A 856 -5.16 32.07 -26.71
N TYR A 857 -5.27 32.28 -28.02
CA TYR A 857 -5.18 33.62 -28.62
C TYR A 857 -6.25 34.63 -28.11
N ARG A 858 -7.37 34.13 -27.58
CA ARG A 858 -8.44 34.92 -26.90
C ARG A 858 -8.19 35.20 -25.40
N CYS A 859 -6.99 34.92 -24.88
CA CYS A 859 -6.57 35.22 -23.51
C CYS A 859 -5.60 36.42 -23.40
N LYS A 860 -5.41 37.15 -24.51
CA LYS A 860 -4.60 38.38 -24.60
C LYS A 860 -5.47 39.61 -24.33
#